data_AF-A0AAX6HSG7-F1
#
_entry.id   AF-A0AAX6HSG7-F1
#
_cell.length_a   1.000
_cell.length_b   1.000
_cell.length_c   1.000
_cell.angle_alpha   90.00
_cell.angle_beta   90.00
_cell.angle_gamma   90.00
#
_symmetry.space_group_name_H-M   'P 1'
#
loop_
_entity.id
_entity.type
_entity.pdbx_description
1 polymer ?
#
loop_
_entity_poly.entity_id
_entity_poly.type
_entity_poly.pdbx_seq_one_letter_code
_entity_poly.pdbx_strand_id
1 'polypeptide(L)'
;MAVEDLHGLIHFVLKSPTSLQTLFKPLQAALLRHHAPTSLYNTLIQTLSSSNSHSLSLSLYSLMLTSSSSVPDALTFPPLLKSCSRLRDLPLGRSLHCHLSSLALRSDVSISNSLISFYSRCGLLASSRQVFDGMPRHARNVVTWTSLIGAYVRHGQLESALSLFRAMLDSGIRPNRPTFLSVIPCVSDAKLADDLCRLISDEGLDGDGYLRNAVVRMYMRCGKIDYARKLFDSMEEKDLVTWSLMVDGYGRADMYFEALELFREMKVRGIFPDYVALLGLIRACVNSTMGSLAQARFVHGITVRSLLDRNVMVGTALVDLYVKRGRLRTARRLFDRMEEKSLVTWSTMISGYGMHGFGKDALDLFDRMKDLVRPDHIVFVAVLSACSHAGLIDQGWRCFYSMERDFGVVPRAEHYACMIDLLGRAGKLTEAQEFIERMPIPPDSSVWGSLLGACRIHPDEKVAEFAARSLFEMDSENSGRYILLSNVYTSLGKIKEANRIRSLMKRRGVKKTAGYSVIEVKNKTYKFLVGDETNPNSGLIYRELEKLMDRIREAGYVPNTNFALHDLEEETKERSLYVHSEKLAIVFGLMYLGPDSEIRIHKNLRVCGDCHNATKFISEVTGREILVRDSHRFHHFSGGRCSCGDYW
;
A
#
# COMPACT_ATOMS: atom_id res chain seq x y z
N MET A 1 -26.64 36.60 47.68
CA MET A 1 -25.99 35.30 47.40
C MET A 1 -24.50 35.48 47.56
N ALA A 2 -23.97 34.85 48.61
CA ALA A 2 -22.64 35.09 49.16
C ALA A 2 -21.55 34.33 48.37
N VAL A 3 -20.29 34.64 48.65
CA VAL A 3 -19.07 34.03 48.08
C VAL A 3 -19.05 32.48 48.21
N GLU A 4 -19.86 31.91 49.10
CA GLU A 4 -20.05 30.46 49.28
C GLU A 4 -20.68 29.75 48.07
N ASP A 5 -21.52 30.42 47.27
CA ASP A 5 -22.13 29.83 46.06
C ASP A 5 -21.13 29.64 44.91
N LEU A 6 -20.11 30.51 44.81
CA LEU A 6 -19.09 30.42 43.76
C LEU A 6 -18.21 29.17 43.96
N HIS A 7 -17.81 28.89 45.21
CA HIS A 7 -17.05 27.67 45.55
C HIS A 7 -17.87 26.40 45.31
N GLY A 8 -19.16 26.40 45.65
CA GLY A 8 -20.07 25.29 45.37
C GLY A 8 -20.25 25.02 43.87
N LEU A 9 -20.43 26.09 43.07
CA LEU A 9 -20.55 26.01 41.63
C LEU A 9 -19.25 25.51 40.97
N ILE A 10 -18.08 26.01 41.42
CA ILE A 10 -16.76 25.56 40.93
C ILE A 10 -16.53 24.09 41.25
N HIS A 11 -16.79 23.66 42.48
CA HIS A 11 -16.60 22.27 42.90
C HIS A 11 -17.54 21.31 42.15
N PHE A 12 -18.77 21.73 41.84
CA PHE A 12 -19.72 20.96 41.03
C PHE A 12 -19.29 20.87 39.55
N VAL A 13 -18.83 21.98 38.97
CA VAL A 13 -18.31 22.05 37.59
C VAL A 13 -17.06 21.20 37.40
N LEU A 14 -16.18 21.11 38.40
CA LEU A 14 -14.98 20.27 38.36
C LEU A 14 -15.30 18.77 38.48
N LYS A 15 -16.45 18.38 39.06
CA LYS A 15 -16.85 16.97 39.25
C LYS A 15 -17.71 16.39 38.13
N SER A 16 -18.34 17.20 37.27
CA SER A 16 -19.26 16.71 36.24
C SER A 16 -19.11 17.46 34.91
N PRO A 17 -18.26 16.98 33.98
CA PRO A 17 -18.00 17.64 32.70
C PRO A 17 -19.18 17.66 31.73
N THR A 18 -20.19 16.80 31.92
CA THR A 18 -21.37 16.69 31.05
C THR A 18 -22.46 17.72 31.37
N SER A 19 -22.49 18.28 32.58
CA SER A 19 -23.41 19.35 33.01
C SER A 19 -22.86 20.76 32.75
N LEU A 20 -21.69 20.87 32.10
CA LEU A 20 -20.96 22.12 31.90
C LEU A 20 -21.57 23.04 30.84
N GLN A 21 -22.26 22.52 29.82
CA GLN A 21 -22.92 23.35 28.80
C GLN A 21 -24.12 24.14 29.34
N THR A 22 -24.88 23.57 30.28
CA THR A 22 -26.07 24.19 30.85
C THR A 22 -25.73 25.20 31.95
N LEU A 23 -24.63 24.98 32.70
CA LEU A 23 -24.17 25.85 33.78
C LEU A 23 -23.14 26.91 33.34
N PHE A 24 -22.75 26.93 32.06
CA PHE A 24 -21.70 27.81 31.56
C PHE A 24 -22.07 29.30 31.67
N LYS A 25 -23.28 29.69 31.25
CA LYS A 25 -23.74 31.09 31.34
C LYS A 25 -23.81 31.60 32.80
N PRO A 26 -24.39 30.87 33.76
CA PRO A 26 -24.33 31.23 35.18
C PRO A 26 -22.89 31.37 35.71
N LEU A 27 -21.99 30.47 35.31
CA LEU A 27 -20.57 30.52 35.69
C LEU A 27 -19.90 31.79 35.15
N GLN A 28 -20.12 32.15 33.88
CA GLN A 28 -19.57 33.38 33.30
C GLN A 28 -20.04 34.63 34.06
N ALA A 29 -21.34 34.70 34.38
CA ALA A 29 -21.91 35.82 35.14
C ALA A 29 -21.33 35.90 36.57
N ALA A 30 -21.12 34.76 37.23
CA ALA A 30 -20.53 34.70 38.57
C ALA A 30 -19.06 35.13 38.58
N LEU A 31 -18.26 34.71 37.58
CA LEU A 31 -16.85 35.11 37.45
C LEU A 31 -16.69 36.63 37.29
N LEU A 32 -17.56 37.27 36.49
CA LEU A 32 -17.58 38.73 36.34
C LEU A 32 -18.04 39.43 37.63
N ARG A 33 -19.12 38.95 38.25
CA ARG A 33 -19.70 39.57 39.45
C ARG A 33 -18.76 39.55 40.65
N HIS A 34 -17.93 38.52 40.78
CA HIS A 34 -17.04 38.31 41.92
C HIS A 34 -15.57 38.66 41.64
N HIS A 35 -15.25 39.32 40.52
CA HIS A 35 -13.87 39.69 40.15
C HIS A 35 -12.88 38.53 40.30
N ALA A 36 -13.21 37.39 39.68
CA ALA A 36 -12.46 36.15 39.83
C ALA A 36 -10.96 36.31 39.49
N PRO A 37 -10.03 35.84 40.35
CA PRO A 37 -8.60 36.00 40.12
C PRO A 37 -8.10 35.15 38.92
N THR A 38 -6.97 35.54 38.33
CA THR A 38 -6.33 34.83 37.20
C THR A 38 -6.13 33.33 37.46
N SER A 39 -5.79 32.93 38.69
CA SER A 39 -5.62 31.52 39.07
C SER A 39 -6.87 30.67 38.83
N LEU A 40 -8.06 31.23 39.12
CA LEU A 40 -9.32 30.53 38.93
C LEU A 40 -9.66 30.36 37.44
N TYR A 41 -9.41 31.40 36.62
CA TYR A 41 -9.53 31.30 35.16
C TYR A 41 -8.60 30.23 34.59
N ASN A 42 -7.34 30.18 35.03
CA ASN A 42 -6.36 29.18 34.59
C ASN A 42 -6.81 27.75 34.89
N THR A 43 -7.31 27.49 36.10
CA THR A 43 -7.83 26.17 36.47
C THR A 43 -9.03 25.78 35.60
N LEU A 44 -10.00 26.67 35.40
CA LEU A 44 -11.18 26.38 34.59
C LEU A 44 -10.82 26.14 33.12
N ILE A 45 -9.98 26.99 32.53
CA ILE A 45 -9.49 26.85 31.15
C ILE A 45 -8.75 25.53 30.96
N GLN A 46 -7.89 25.15 31.91
CA GLN A 46 -7.16 23.88 31.87
C GLN A 46 -8.10 22.67 31.96
N THR A 47 -9.10 22.71 32.84
CA THR A 47 -10.09 21.64 33.00
C THR A 47 -10.95 21.47 31.75
N LEU A 48 -11.41 22.58 31.16
CA LEU A 48 -12.18 22.56 29.92
C LEU A 48 -11.35 22.05 28.72
N SER A 49 -10.09 22.46 28.61
CA SER A 49 -9.17 21.95 27.60
C SER A 49 -8.87 20.45 27.77
N SER A 50 -8.86 19.95 29.01
CA SER A 50 -8.61 18.53 29.30
C SER A 50 -9.85 17.66 29.11
N SER A 51 -11.05 18.20 29.26
CA SER A 51 -12.34 17.54 29.03
C SER A 51 -12.84 17.66 27.58
N ASN A 52 -11.97 18.02 26.62
CA ASN A 52 -12.27 18.23 25.20
C ASN A 52 -13.33 19.33 24.91
N SER A 53 -13.67 20.17 25.88
CA SER A 53 -14.59 21.32 25.72
C SER A 53 -13.86 22.57 25.24
N HIS A 54 -13.23 22.47 24.06
CA HIS A 54 -12.29 23.47 23.54
C HIS A 54 -12.92 24.82 23.17
N SER A 55 -14.19 24.86 22.74
CA SER A 55 -14.87 26.13 22.46
C SER A 55 -15.15 26.93 23.74
N LEU A 56 -15.51 26.22 24.82
CA LEU A 56 -15.80 26.82 26.11
C LEU A 56 -14.53 27.38 26.76
N SER A 57 -13.39 26.68 26.69
CA SER A 57 -12.11 27.20 27.20
C SER A 57 -11.71 28.52 26.53
N LEU A 58 -11.89 28.62 25.21
CA LEU A 58 -11.61 29.86 24.45
C LEU A 58 -12.58 30.99 24.81
N SER A 59 -13.86 30.67 25.04
CA SER A 59 -14.82 31.68 25.48
C SER A 59 -14.56 32.23 26.90
N LEU A 60 -14.01 31.41 27.81
CA LEU A 60 -13.54 31.91 29.12
C LEU A 60 -12.34 32.85 28.98
N TYR A 61 -11.48 32.62 28.00
CA TYR A 61 -10.40 33.56 27.71
C TYR A 61 -10.91 34.90 27.21
N SER A 62 -11.87 34.90 26.27
CA SER A 62 -12.53 36.14 25.85
C SER A 62 -13.16 36.89 27.03
N LEU A 63 -13.81 36.16 27.95
CA LEU A 63 -14.38 36.73 29.17
C LEU A 63 -13.30 37.33 30.09
N MET A 64 -12.19 36.62 30.27
CA MET A 64 -11.06 37.09 31.07
C MET A 64 -10.49 38.41 30.52
N LEU A 65 -10.41 38.57 29.19
CA LEU A 65 -9.97 39.82 28.56
C LEU A 65 -10.96 40.98 28.78
N THR A 66 -12.24 40.70 28.99
CA THR A 66 -13.26 41.74 29.30
C THR A 66 -13.28 42.15 30.78
N SER A 67 -12.69 41.35 31.67
CA SER A 67 -12.59 41.68 33.09
C SER A 67 -11.34 42.52 33.37
N SER A 68 -11.51 43.70 33.98
CA SER A 68 -10.40 44.59 34.35
C SER A 68 -9.51 44.07 35.49
N SER A 69 -9.95 43.02 36.21
CA SER A 69 -9.31 42.48 37.41
C SER A 69 -8.30 41.35 37.16
N SER A 70 -8.22 40.82 35.94
CA SER A 70 -7.55 39.53 35.68
C SER A 70 -6.77 39.57 34.37
N VAL A 71 -5.44 39.39 34.45
CA VAL A 71 -4.54 39.44 33.30
C VAL A 71 -4.02 38.02 32.97
N PRO A 72 -4.00 37.61 31.69
CA PRO A 72 -3.42 36.33 31.28
C PRO A 72 -1.95 36.22 31.66
N ASP A 73 -1.54 35.04 32.14
CA ASP A 73 -0.17 34.72 32.51
C ASP A 73 0.36 33.51 31.72
N ALA A 74 1.58 33.08 32.02
CA ALA A 74 2.22 31.95 31.34
C ALA A 74 1.44 30.63 31.44
N LEU A 75 0.59 30.46 32.45
CA LEU A 75 -0.22 29.26 32.64
C LEU A 75 -1.53 29.31 31.82
N THR A 76 -1.99 30.50 31.43
CA THR A 76 -3.21 30.70 30.64
C THR A 76 -3.08 30.18 29.20
N PHE A 77 -1.92 30.36 28.56
CA PHE A 77 -1.76 30.16 27.11
C PHE A 77 -1.62 28.70 26.64
N PRO A 78 -0.84 27.81 27.29
CA PRO A 78 -0.69 26.42 26.84
C PRO A 78 -2.03 25.66 26.63
N PRO A 79 -3.02 25.74 27.54
CA PRO A 79 -4.29 25.04 27.36
C PRO A 79 -5.19 25.67 26.29
N LEU A 80 -5.07 26.98 26.05
CA LEU A 80 -5.76 27.70 24.97
C LEU A 80 -5.17 27.34 23.62
N LEU A 81 -3.84 27.34 23.48
CA LEU A 81 -3.15 26.90 22.27
C LEU A 81 -3.47 25.43 21.95
N LYS A 82 -3.56 24.56 22.97
CA LYS A 82 -4.06 23.18 22.81
C LYS A 82 -5.49 23.16 22.26
N SER A 83 -6.37 24.04 22.74
CA SER A 83 -7.76 24.15 22.28
C SER A 83 -7.84 24.64 20.83
N CYS A 84 -7.13 25.72 20.47
CA CYS A 84 -7.00 26.19 19.09
C CYS A 84 -6.43 25.11 18.17
N SER A 85 -5.45 24.34 18.65
CA SER A 85 -4.80 23.26 17.91
C SER A 85 -5.75 22.09 17.60
N ARG A 86 -6.66 21.77 18.52
CA ARG A 86 -7.69 20.74 18.35
C ARG A 86 -8.81 21.19 17.41
N LEU A 87 -9.20 22.46 17.49
CA LEU A 87 -10.18 23.08 16.60
C LEU A 87 -9.61 23.48 15.23
N ARG A 88 -8.28 23.48 15.08
CA ARG A 88 -7.55 24.04 13.92
C ARG A 88 -7.89 25.51 13.65
N ASP A 89 -8.16 26.27 14.71
CA ASP A 89 -8.47 27.71 14.63
C ASP A 89 -7.18 28.52 14.51
N LEU A 90 -6.76 28.72 13.25
CA LEU A 90 -5.55 29.45 12.93
C LEU A 90 -5.63 30.95 13.27
N PRO A 91 -6.72 31.69 12.95
CA PRO A 91 -6.85 33.10 13.30
C PRO A 91 -6.69 33.35 14.80
N LEU A 92 -7.42 32.62 15.64
CA LEU A 92 -7.37 32.83 17.08
C LEU A 92 -6.01 32.44 17.66
N GLY A 93 -5.42 31.33 17.23
CA GLY A 93 -4.09 30.95 17.71
C GLY A 93 -2.97 31.91 17.28
N ARG A 94 -3.08 32.56 16.11
CA ARG A 94 -2.19 33.67 15.74
C ARG A 94 -2.39 34.88 16.64
N SER A 95 -3.64 35.24 16.95
CA SER A 95 -3.96 36.30 17.90
C SER A 95 -3.35 36.03 19.28
N LEU A 96 -3.44 34.79 19.77
CA LEU A 96 -2.81 34.38 21.03
C LEU A 96 -1.28 34.51 20.98
N HIS A 97 -0.64 34.11 19.87
CA HIS A 97 0.81 34.26 19.70
C HIS A 97 1.25 35.73 19.63
N CYS A 98 0.46 36.60 18.99
CA CYS A 98 0.69 38.05 19.01
C CYS A 98 0.57 38.61 20.44
N HIS A 99 -0.47 38.22 21.19
CA HIS A 99 -0.66 38.66 22.57
C HIS A 99 0.46 38.16 23.51
N LEU A 100 0.93 36.94 23.31
CA LEU A 100 2.12 36.42 24.00
C LEU A 100 3.36 37.29 23.77
N SER A 101 3.51 37.82 22.55
CA SER A 101 4.63 38.68 22.19
C SER A 101 4.53 40.05 22.89
N SER A 102 3.33 40.60 23.08
CA SER A 102 3.15 41.87 23.79
C SER A 102 3.32 41.75 25.31
N LEU A 103 3.16 40.55 25.89
CA LEU A 103 3.37 40.28 27.32
C LEU A 103 4.81 39.88 27.67
N ALA A 104 5.74 39.88 26.70
CA ALA A 104 7.12 39.40 26.85
C ALA A 104 7.26 37.94 27.37
N LEU A 105 6.23 37.10 27.21
CA LEU A 105 6.22 35.71 27.67
C LEU A 105 6.79 34.71 26.64
N ARG A 106 7.40 35.20 25.55
CA ARG A 106 7.91 34.37 24.45
C ARG A 106 9.07 33.45 24.86
N SER A 107 9.82 33.80 25.91
CA SER A 107 10.92 33.00 26.43
C SER A 107 10.46 31.76 27.21
N ASP A 108 9.17 31.62 27.51
CA ASP A 108 8.65 30.45 28.21
C ASP A 108 8.67 29.21 27.30
N VAL A 109 9.33 28.15 27.80
CA VAL A 109 9.52 26.89 27.08
C VAL A 109 8.21 26.11 26.91
N SER A 110 7.32 26.16 27.90
CA SER A 110 6.02 25.48 27.86
C SER A 110 5.08 26.10 26.83
N ILE A 111 5.07 27.43 26.76
CA ILE A 111 4.32 28.18 25.74
C ILE A 111 4.89 27.88 24.35
N SER A 112 6.22 27.91 24.20
CA SER A 112 6.89 27.61 22.92
C SER A 112 6.58 26.19 22.43
N ASN A 113 6.59 25.19 23.32
CA ASN A 113 6.17 23.81 23.00
C ASN A 113 4.72 23.74 22.51
N SER A 114 3.83 24.49 23.16
CA SER A 114 2.41 24.56 22.80
C SER A 114 2.20 25.25 21.44
N LEU A 115 2.99 26.28 21.13
CA LEU A 115 2.99 26.97 19.84
C LEU A 115 3.50 26.07 18.70
N ILE A 116 4.61 25.34 18.90
CA ILE A 116 5.12 24.33 17.95
C ILE A 116 4.03 23.31 17.62
N SER A 117 3.40 22.75 18.66
CA SER A 117 2.28 21.81 18.53
C SER A 117 1.08 22.41 17.79
N PHE A 118 0.71 23.65 18.11
CA PHE A 118 -0.40 24.37 17.49
C PHE A 118 -0.17 24.58 15.98
N TYR A 119 0.96 25.20 15.62
CA TYR A 119 1.28 25.48 14.22
C TYR A 119 1.41 24.20 13.39
N SER A 120 2.05 23.17 13.94
CA SER A 120 2.14 21.86 13.28
C SER A 120 0.75 21.27 12.97
N ARG A 121 -0.18 21.28 13.92
CA ARG A 121 -1.54 20.73 13.72
C ARG A 121 -2.41 21.57 12.78
N CYS A 122 -2.10 22.86 12.62
CA CYS A 122 -2.72 23.73 11.62
C CYS A 122 -2.06 23.64 10.23
N GLY A 123 -1.07 22.76 10.04
CA GLY A 123 -0.40 22.59 8.75
C GLY A 123 0.74 23.57 8.47
N LEU A 124 1.09 24.45 9.41
CA LEU A 124 2.13 25.47 9.23
C LEU A 124 3.47 25.00 9.81
N LEU A 125 4.12 24.06 9.15
CA LEU A 125 5.39 23.50 9.62
C LEU A 125 6.51 24.54 9.68
N ALA A 126 6.55 25.48 8.73
CA ALA A 126 7.52 26.58 8.72
C ALA A 126 7.39 27.48 9.95
N SER A 127 6.15 27.84 10.35
CA SER A 127 5.91 28.63 11.57
C SER A 127 6.28 27.86 12.83
N SER A 128 6.01 26.55 12.86
CA SER A 128 6.48 25.68 13.95
C SER A 128 8.01 25.69 14.06
N ARG A 129 8.73 25.66 12.94
CA ARG A 129 10.20 25.74 12.90
C ARG A 129 10.71 27.12 13.33
N GLN A 130 10.07 28.20 12.90
CA GLN A 130 10.41 29.57 13.32
C GLN A 130 10.29 29.77 14.83
N VAL A 131 9.25 29.21 15.47
CA VAL A 131 9.11 29.26 16.92
C VAL A 131 10.29 28.57 17.59
N PHE A 132 10.64 27.36 17.14
CA PHE A 132 11.78 26.60 17.67
C PHE A 132 13.12 27.33 17.48
N ASP A 133 13.38 27.84 16.28
CA ASP A 133 14.63 28.55 15.97
C ASP A 133 14.78 29.86 16.75
N GLY A 134 13.65 30.50 17.09
CA GLY A 134 13.61 31.68 17.95
C GLY A 134 13.82 31.42 19.44
N MET A 135 13.79 30.15 19.90
CA MET A 135 14.08 29.82 21.30
C MET A 135 15.58 29.91 21.58
N PRO A 136 16.01 30.44 22.75
CA PRO A 136 17.40 30.38 23.18
C PRO A 136 17.92 28.94 23.18
N ARG A 137 19.15 28.72 22.68
CA ARG A 137 19.71 27.36 22.53
C ARG A 137 19.71 26.57 23.85
N HIS A 138 20.04 27.21 24.97
CA HIS A 138 20.07 26.60 26.30
C HIS A 138 18.67 26.24 26.85
N ALA A 139 17.60 26.85 26.33
CA ALA A 139 16.24 26.61 26.77
C ALA A 139 15.55 25.44 26.02
N ARG A 140 16.19 24.93 24.95
CA ARG A 140 15.67 23.81 24.13
C ARG A 140 15.90 22.48 24.83
N ASN A 141 14.86 21.97 25.48
CA ASN A 141 14.90 20.68 26.17
C ASN A 141 14.33 19.54 25.31
N VAL A 142 14.37 18.30 25.83
CA VAL A 142 13.84 17.11 25.15
C VAL A 142 12.43 17.31 24.58
N VAL A 143 11.52 17.95 25.31
CA VAL A 143 10.13 18.16 24.87
C VAL A 143 10.03 19.08 23.65
N THR A 144 10.87 20.12 23.57
CA THR A 144 10.94 21.02 22.40
C THR A 144 11.35 20.27 21.14
N TRP A 145 12.42 19.47 21.25
CA TRP A 145 12.92 18.65 20.15
C TRP A 145 11.92 17.56 19.74
N THR A 146 11.37 16.80 20.69
CA THR A 146 10.35 15.77 20.41
C THR A 146 9.13 16.36 19.69
N SER A 147 8.67 17.53 20.14
CA SER A 147 7.49 18.19 19.56
C SER A 147 7.73 18.59 18.10
N LEU A 148 8.93 19.08 17.79
CA LEU A 148 9.32 19.44 16.43
C LEU A 148 9.54 18.20 15.56
N ILE A 149 10.27 17.20 16.04
CA ILE A 149 10.48 15.93 15.32
C ILE A 149 9.12 15.31 14.95
N GLY A 150 8.23 15.16 15.93
CA GLY A 150 6.88 14.64 15.70
C GLY A 150 6.03 15.51 14.76
N ALA A 151 6.29 16.83 14.69
CA ALA A 151 5.64 17.70 13.71
C ALA A 151 6.06 17.36 12.28
N TYR A 152 7.36 17.18 12.02
CA TYR A 152 7.87 16.80 10.70
C TYR A 152 7.38 15.41 10.28
N VAL A 153 7.36 14.45 11.20
CA VAL A 153 6.86 13.08 10.94
C VAL A 153 5.38 13.08 10.57
N ARG A 154 4.53 13.83 11.27
CA ARG A 154 3.10 13.95 10.94
C ARG A 154 2.84 14.51 9.54
N HIS A 155 3.77 15.33 9.02
CA HIS A 155 3.70 15.92 7.68
C HIS A 155 4.48 15.11 6.63
N GLY A 156 4.92 13.89 6.96
CA GLY A 156 5.60 12.99 6.03
C GLY A 156 7.05 13.36 5.70
N GLN A 157 7.62 14.38 6.35
CA GLN A 157 9.01 14.81 6.13
C GLN A 157 9.99 13.97 6.99
N LEU A 158 10.10 12.68 6.67
CA LEU A 158 10.83 11.70 7.49
C LEU A 158 12.34 11.97 7.55
N GLU A 159 12.97 12.31 6.43
CA GLU A 159 14.41 12.64 6.38
C GLU A 159 14.76 13.88 7.20
N SER A 160 13.93 14.93 7.10
CA SER A 160 14.10 16.13 7.91
C SER A 160 13.89 15.84 9.40
N ALA A 161 12.95 14.97 9.76
CA ALA A 161 12.77 14.52 11.14
C ALA A 161 14.00 13.77 11.67
N LEU A 162 14.62 12.89 10.88
CA LEU A 162 15.89 12.24 11.23
C LEU A 162 17.04 13.24 11.40
N SER A 163 17.12 14.26 10.52
CA SER A 163 18.13 15.32 10.64
C SER A 163 17.98 16.10 11.96
N LEU A 164 16.74 16.39 12.37
CA LEU A 164 16.45 17.06 13.64
C LEU A 164 16.79 16.17 14.84
N PHE A 165 16.54 14.86 14.74
CA PHE A 165 16.94 13.91 15.76
C PHE A 165 18.46 13.85 15.92
N ARG A 166 19.23 13.82 14.83
CA ARG A 166 20.70 13.90 14.90
C ARG A 166 21.17 15.21 15.53
N ALA A 167 20.58 16.34 15.12
CA ALA A 167 20.91 17.65 15.70
C ALA A 167 20.59 17.74 17.21
N MET A 168 19.56 17.04 17.68
CA MET A 168 19.24 16.91 19.11
C MET A 168 20.34 16.17 19.86
N LEU A 169 20.85 15.06 19.30
CA LEU A 169 21.96 14.29 19.86
C LEU A 169 23.26 15.12 19.88
N ASP A 170 23.57 15.82 18.78
CA ASP A 170 24.75 16.70 18.66
C ASP A 170 24.70 17.87 19.66
N SER A 171 23.50 18.28 20.06
CA SER A 171 23.29 19.30 21.10
C SER A 171 23.41 18.74 22.52
N GLY A 172 23.77 17.47 22.70
CA GLY A 172 23.90 16.79 23.99
C GLY A 172 22.56 16.52 24.70
N ILE A 173 21.43 16.66 24.01
CA ILE A 173 20.11 16.41 24.60
C ILE A 173 19.77 14.93 24.48
N ARG A 174 19.64 14.25 25.63
CA ARG A 174 19.27 12.83 25.70
C ARG A 174 17.82 12.58 25.26
N PRO A 175 17.57 11.64 24.33
CA PRO A 175 16.23 11.23 23.96
C PRO A 175 15.50 10.49 25.07
N ASN A 176 14.17 10.61 25.07
CA ASN A 176 13.29 9.83 25.94
C ASN A 176 12.34 8.96 25.11
N ARG A 177 11.53 8.12 25.78
CA ARG A 177 10.55 7.23 25.12
C ARG A 177 9.69 7.93 24.05
N PRO A 178 9.04 9.08 24.29
CA PRO A 178 8.32 9.83 23.25
C PRO A 178 9.17 10.23 22.03
N THR A 179 10.44 10.54 22.25
CA THR A 179 11.39 10.86 21.16
C THR A 179 11.62 9.64 20.28
N PHE A 180 11.97 8.50 20.87
CA PHE A 180 12.17 7.27 20.10
C PHE A 180 10.92 6.82 19.34
N LEU A 181 9.75 6.86 19.98
CA LEU A 181 8.47 6.53 19.32
C LEU A 181 8.18 7.46 18.13
N SER A 182 8.61 8.72 18.19
CA SER A 182 8.47 9.67 17.08
C SER A 182 9.46 9.41 15.95
N VAL A 183 10.65 8.90 16.24
CA VAL A 183 11.74 8.70 15.26
C VAL A 183 11.69 7.33 14.58
N ILE A 184 11.24 6.28 15.28
CA ILE A 184 11.12 4.92 14.74
C ILE A 184 10.39 4.85 13.37
N PRO A 185 9.29 5.60 13.12
CA PRO A 185 8.65 5.64 11.81
C PRO A 185 9.55 6.14 10.66
N CYS A 186 10.57 6.94 10.97
CA CYS A 186 11.49 7.48 9.97
C CYS A 186 12.59 6.48 9.55
N VAL A 187 12.84 5.45 10.35
CA VAL A 187 13.91 4.49 10.07
C VAL A 187 13.41 3.42 9.08
N SER A 188 13.97 3.42 7.87
CA SER A 188 13.75 2.39 6.84
C SER A 188 14.99 1.55 6.54
N ASP A 189 16.17 2.03 6.95
CA ASP A 189 17.44 1.37 6.71
C ASP A 189 17.84 0.43 7.86
N ALA A 190 18.49 -0.67 7.49
CA ALA A 190 18.92 -1.71 8.40
C ALA A 190 20.01 -1.26 9.38
N LYS A 191 20.94 -0.39 8.96
CA LYS A 191 22.03 0.11 9.81
C LYS A 191 21.50 1.16 10.80
N LEU A 192 20.67 2.08 10.32
CA LEU A 192 20.00 3.07 11.18
C LEU A 192 19.12 2.41 12.24
N ALA A 193 18.48 1.28 11.92
CA ALA A 193 17.72 0.49 12.89
C ALA A 193 18.60 -0.04 14.02
N ASP A 194 19.78 -0.60 13.70
CA ASP A 194 20.71 -1.10 14.72
C ASP A 194 21.29 0.04 15.57
N ASP A 195 21.61 1.17 14.95
CA ASP A 195 22.11 2.36 15.64
C ASP A 195 21.06 2.89 16.64
N LEU A 196 19.79 2.96 16.22
CA LEU A 196 18.70 3.41 17.09
C LEU A 196 18.44 2.44 18.24
N CYS A 197 18.50 1.12 18.00
CA CYS A 197 18.35 0.12 19.05
C CYS A 197 19.45 0.21 20.11
N ARG A 198 20.71 0.40 19.70
CA ARG A 198 21.82 0.62 20.63
C ARG A 198 21.56 1.84 21.51
N LEU A 199 21.13 2.95 20.92
CA LEU A 199 20.80 4.17 21.65
C LEU A 199 19.61 3.98 22.62
N ILE A 200 18.60 3.18 22.26
CA ILE A 200 17.48 2.82 23.16
C ILE A 200 17.99 2.04 24.37
N SER A 201 18.91 1.10 24.16
CA SER A 201 19.55 0.33 25.24
C SER A 201 20.45 1.20 26.12
N ASP A 202 21.23 2.12 25.53
CA ASP A 202 22.10 3.04 26.27
C ASP A 202 21.31 3.99 27.20
N GLU A 203 20.07 4.32 26.84
CA GLU A 203 19.15 5.10 27.68
C GLU A 203 18.32 4.23 28.64
N GLY A 204 18.55 2.91 28.70
CA GLY A 204 17.87 1.98 29.63
C GLY A 204 16.37 1.81 29.35
N LEU A 205 15.95 2.01 28.10
CA LEU A 205 14.54 1.90 27.68
C LEU A 205 14.23 0.57 26.98
N ASP A 206 15.15 -0.37 27.02
CA ASP A 206 15.05 -1.70 26.43
C ASP A 206 13.97 -2.57 27.08
N GLY A 207 13.57 -2.30 28.33
CA GLY A 207 12.45 -2.98 29.02
C GLY A 207 11.05 -2.49 28.64
N ASP A 208 10.90 -1.37 27.94
CA ASP A 208 9.59 -0.77 27.68
C ASP A 208 8.80 -1.54 26.59
N GLY A 209 7.69 -2.19 26.98
CA GLY A 209 6.90 -3.03 26.08
C GLY A 209 6.34 -2.30 24.85
N TYR A 210 5.96 -1.02 24.99
CA TYR A 210 5.47 -0.24 23.85
C TYR A 210 6.59 0.11 22.88
N LEU A 211 7.77 0.45 23.42
CA LEU A 211 8.95 0.72 22.61
C LEU A 211 9.45 -0.55 21.91
N ARG A 212 9.45 -1.71 22.60
CA ARG A 212 9.74 -3.02 21.98
C ARG A 212 8.81 -3.30 20.80
N ASN A 213 7.50 -3.12 20.95
CA ASN A 213 6.54 -3.27 19.84
C ASN A 213 6.82 -2.30 18.68
N ALA A 214 7.25 -1.07 18.96
CA ALA A 214 7.66 -0.12 17.94
C ALA A 214 8.95 -0.56 17.21
N VAL A 215 9.93 -1.10 17.94
CA VAL A 215 11.21 -1.62 17.40
C VAL A 215 10.99 -2.89 16.58
N VAL A 216 10.14 -3.82 17.02
CA VAL A 216 9.73 -5.00 16.22
C VAL A 216 9.18 -4.54 14.87
N ARG A 217 8.27 -3.56 14.88
CA ARG A 217 7.72 -2.97 13.65
C ARG A 217 8.77 -2.26 12.79
N MET A 218 9.77 -1.65 13.41
CA MET A 218 10.91 -1.03 12.71
C MET A 218 11.70 -2.09 11.95
N TYR A 219 12.14 -3.15 12.63
CA TYR A 219 12.93 -4.22 12.01
C TYR A 219 12.19 -4.91 10.87
N MET A 220 10.88 -5.14 11.01
CA MET A 220 10.06 -5.66 9.92
C MET A 220 10.09 -4.77 8.68
N ARG A 221 9.98 -3.45 8.87
CA ARG A 221 10.00 -2.47 7.78
C ARG A 221 11.36 -2.41 7.08
N CYS A 222 12.44 -2.58 7.84
CA CYS A 222 13.80 -2.66 7.32
C CYS A 222 14.14 -4.02 6.69
N GLY A 223 13.19 -4.95 6.56
CA GLY A 223 13.40 -6.28 6.01
C GLY A 223 14.15 -7.25 6.93
N LYS A 224 14.47 -6.85 8.17
CA LYS A 224 15.18 -7.67 9.18
C LYS A 224 14.20 -8.48 10.03
N ILE A 225 13.43 -9.36 9.37
CA ILE A 225 12.37 -10.15 10.03
C ILE A 225 12.94 -11.07 11.13
N ASP A 226 14.13 -11.63 10.94
CA ASP A 226 14.78 -12.48 11.95
C ASP A 226 15.10 -11.73 13.25
N TYR A 227 15.53 -10.47 13.15
CA TYR A 227 15.77 -9.62 14.32
C TYR A 227 14.46 -9.24 15.01
N ALA A 228 13.44 -8.92 14.21
CA ALA A 228 12.10 -8.70 14.75
C ALA A 228 11.59 -9.93 15.50
N ARG A 229 11.85 -11.13 14.98
CA ARG A 229 11.48 -12.38 15.64
C ARG A 229 12.23 -12.61 16.96
N LYS A 230 13.55 -12.42 16.96
CA LYS A 230 14.36 -12.56 18.18
C LYS A 230 13.90 -11.61 19.28
N LEU A 231 13.59 -10.37 18.93
CA LEU A 231 13.06 -9.39 19.88
C LEU A 231 11.67 -9.77 20.37
N PHE A 232 10.80 -10.27 19.49
CA PHE A 232 9.51 -10.81 19.90
C PHE A 232 9.70 -11.95 20.91
N ASP A 233 10.56 -12.93 20.63
CA ASP A 233 10.80 -14.08 21.50
C ASP A 233 11.27 -13.67 22.89
N SER A 234 12.16 -12.68 22.99
CA SER A 234 12.69 -12.20 24.27
C SER A 234 11.71 -11.39 25.13
N MET A 235 10.50 -11.07 24.63
CA MET A 235 9.47 -10.40 25.44
C MET A 235 8.85 -11.37 26.45
N GLU A 236 8.93 -11.09 27.75
CA GLU A 236 8.31 -11.93 28.79
C GLU A 236 6.78 -11.91 28.69
N GLU A 237 6.19 -10.71 28.58
CA GLU A 237 4.76 -10.52 28.37
C GLU A 237 4.47 -10.15 26.90
N LYS A 238 3.56 -10.88 26.27
CA LYS A 238 3.12 -10.64 24.90
C LYS A 238 1.60 -10.53 24.89
N ASP A 239 1.09 -9.34 24.64
CA ASP A 239 -0.35 -9.09 24.48
C ASP A 239 -0.81 -9.37 23.04
N LEU A 240 -2.12 -9.31 22.82
CA LEU A 240 -2.75 -9.44 21.49
C LEU A 240 -2.08 -8.57 20.42
N VAL A 241 -1.65 -7.35 20.77
CA VAL A 241 -1.02 -6.42 19.83
C VAL A 241 0.35 -6.94 19.40
N THR A 242 1.15 -7.45 20.33
CA THR A 242 2.48 -8.02 20.07
C THR A 242 2.38 -9.24 19.14
N TRP A 243 1.43 -10.15 19.38
CA TRP A 243 1.20 -11.32 18.50
C TRP A 243 0.71 -10.93 17.11
N SER A 244 -0.29 -10.04 17.04
CA SER A 244 -0.89 -9.60 15.78
C SER A 244 0.12 -8.85 14.91
N LEU A 245 1.02 -8.06 15.54
CA LEU A 245 2.12 -7.38 14.87
C LEU A 245 3.06 -8.38 14.18
N MET A 246 3.44 -9.46 14.86
CA MET A 246 4.37 -10.45 14.31
C MET A 246 3.74 -11.27 13.18
N VAL A 247 2.46 -11.64 13.29
CA VAL A 247 1.71 -12.29 12.21
C VAL A 247 1.59 -11.37 10.98
N ASP A 248 1.26 -10.08 11.16
CA ASP A 248 1.24 -9.11 10.04
C ASP A 248 2.62 -8.91 9.42
N GLY A 249 3.67 -8.87 10.25
CA GLY A 249 5.06 -8.79 9.80
C GLY A 249 5.44 -9.94 8.87
N TYR A 250 5.16 -11.18 9.27
CA TYR A 250 5.38 -12.34 8.41
C TYR A 250 4.53 -12.29 7.13
N GLY A 251 3.28 -11.85 7.23
CA GLY A 251 2.42 -11.70 6.04
C GLY A 251 2.93 -10.68 5.02
N ARG A 252 3.55 -9.59 5.46
CA ARG A 252 4.21 -8.62 4.58
C ARG A 252 5.51 -9.14 3.96
N ALA A 253 6.20 -10.03 4.66
CA ALA A 253 7.45 -10.65 4.20
C ALA A 253 7.26 -11.90 3.33
N ASP A 254 6.02 -12.22 2.95
CA ASP A 254 5.67 -13.44 2.18
C ASP A 254 6.01 -14.77 2.88
N MET A 255 6.02 -14.78 4.22
CA MET A 255 6.37 -15.92 5.08
C MET A 255 5.10 -16.61 5.61
N TYR A 256 4.37 -17.29 4.72
CA TYR A 256 3.05 -17.88 5.04
C TYR A 256 3.11 -18.94 6.14
N PHE A 257 4.09 -19.83 6.13
CA PHE A 257 4.14 -20.94 7.09
C PHE A 257 4.43 -20.44 8.49
N GLU A 258 5.34 -19.48 8.62
CA GLU A 258 5.72 -18.80 9.86
C GLU A 258 4.56 -17.97 10.40
N ALA A 259 3.84 -17.24 9.54
CA ALA A 259 2.63 -16.53 9.93
C ALA A 259 1.56 -17.49 10.47
N LEU A 260 1.36 -18.65 9.81
CA LEU A 260 0.37 -19.63 10.21
C LEU A 260 0.74 -20.35 11.51
N GLU A 261 2.00 -20.75 11.66
CA GLU A 261 2.51 -21.37 12.88
C GLU A 261 2.34 -20.43 14.06
N LEU A 262 2.72 -19.16 13.89
CA LEU A 262 2.60 -18.18 14.96
C LEU A 262 1.15 -17.89 15.32
N PHE A 263 0.26 -17.83 14.33
CA PHE A 263 -1.18 -17.68 14.56
C PHE A 263 -1.75 -18.87 15.33
N ARG A 264 -1.25 -20.10 15.09
CA ARG A 264 -1.65 -21.28 15.88
C ARG A 264 -1.13 -21.22 17.30
N GLU A 265 0.14 -20.84 17.48
CA GLU A 265 0.76 -20.71 18.81
C GLU A 265 0.00 -19.68 19.67
N MET A 266 -0.36 -18.53 19.09
CA MET A 266 -1.19 -17.50 19.73
C MET A 266 -2.48 -18.09 20.33
N LYS A 267 -3.17 -18.95 19.56
CA LYS A 267 -4.40 -19.62 20.00
C LYS A 267 -4.16 -20.65 21.10
N VAL A 268 -3.09 -21.43 21.00
CA VAL A 268 -2.71 -22.43 22.02
C VAL A 268 -2.42 -21.76 23.36
N ARG A 269 -1.82 -20.57 23.34
CA ARG A 269 -1.59 -19.74 24.53
C ARG A 269 -2.83 -19.03 25.06
N GLY A 270 -4.02 -19.31 24.51
CA GLY A 270 -5.29 -18.71 24.95
C GLY A 270 -5.51 -17.27 24.50
N ILE A 271 -4.69 -16.75 23.57
CA ILE A 271 -4.85 -15.40 23.04
C ILE A 271 -5.75 -15.48 21.81
N PHE A 272 -6.94 -14.89 21.90
CA PHE A 272 -7.92 -14.89 20.81
C PHE A 272 -7.51 -13.91 19.71
N PRO A 273 -7.30 -14.37 18.46
CA PRO A 273 -6.91 -13.50 17.36
C PRO A 273 -8.00 -12.49 17.02
N ASP A 274 -7.60 -11.23 16.84
CA ASP A 274 -8.46 -10.18 16.34
C ASP A 274 -8.43 -10.10 14.81
N TYR A 275 -9.11 -9.09 14.27
CA TYR A 275 -9.12 -8.83 12.83
C TYR A 275 -7.73 -8.47 12.29
N VAL A 276 -6.82 -7.90 13.09
CA VAL A 276 -5.47 -7.52 12.65
C VAL A 276 -4.62 -8.77 12.42
N ALA A 277 -4.59 -9.70 13.38
CA ALA A 277 -3.89 -10.98 13.22
C ALA A 277 -4.42 -11.77 12.01
N LEU A 278 -5.75 -11.79 11.83
CA LEU A 278 -6.38 -12.50 10.73
C LEU A 278 -6.06 -11.85 9.37
N LEU A 279 -6.07 -10.52 9.28
CA LEU A 279 -5.65 -9.80 8.08
C LEU A 279 -4.18 -10.08 7.73
N GLY A 280 -3.30 -10.19 8.72
CA GLY A 280 -1.91 -10.60 8.53
C GLY A 280 -1.80 -12.00 7.91
N LEU A 281 -2.57 -12.96 8.44
CA LEU A 281 -2.60 -14.33 7.91
C LEU A 281 -3.19 -14.41 6.49
N ILE A 282 -4.29 -13.68 6.22
CA ILE A 282 -4.87 -13.60 4.88
C ILE A 282 -3.86 -12.99 3.91
N ARG A 283 -3.16 -11.90 4.29
CA ARG A 283 -2.12 -11.27 3.47
C ARG A 283 -0.98 -12.24 3.15
N ALA A 284 -0.50 -12.99 4.12
CA ALA A 284 0.51 -14.03 3.88
C ALA A 284 0.01 -15.06 2.85
N CYS A 285 -1.25 -15.47 2.97
CA CYS A 285 -1.91 -16.38 2.04
C CYS A 285 -2.24 -15.75 0.68
N VAL A 286 -2.30 -14.42 0.55
CA VAL A 286 -2.49 -13.71 -0.72
C VAL A 286 -1.17 -13.55 -1.47
N ASN A 287 -0.12 -13.15 -0.74
CA ASN A 287 1.19 -12.85 -1.31
C ASN A 287 1.94 -14.10 -1.76
N SER A 288 1.70 -15.24 -1.09
CA SER A 288 2.44 -16.47 -1.35
C SER A 288 2.37 -16.85 -2.82
N THR A 289 3.50 -16.75 -3.53
CA THR A 289 3.62 -17.17 -4.93
C THR A 289 3.26 -18.65 -5.14
N MET A 290 3.34 -19.45 -4.08
CA MET A 290 2.99 -20.87 -4.04
C MET A 290 1.67 -21.17 -3.31
N GLY A 291 0.91 -20.14 -2.92
CA GLY A 291 -0.27 -20.33 -2.09
C GLY A 291 -1.36 -21.15 -2.78
N SER A 292 -1.68 -22.31 -2.22
CA SER A 292 -2.67 -23.21 -2.81
C SER A 292 -4.10 -22.75 -2.53
N LEU A 293 -5.04 -23.20 -3.36
CA LEU A 293 -6.47 -22.99 -3.06
C LEU A 293 -6.86 -23.68 -1.73
N ALA A 294 -6.18 -24.76 -1.36
CA ALA A 294 -6.40 -25.44 -0.08
C ALA A 294 -6.06 -24.53 1.11
N GLN A 295 -4.93 -23.80 1.04
CA GLN A 295 -4.55 -22.82 2.06
C GLN A 295 -5.57 -21.67 2.15
N ALA A 296 -6.01 -21.14 1.01
CA ALA A 296 -7.02 -20.09 0.99
C ALA A 296 -8.34 -20.55 1.64
N ARG A 297 -8.79 -21.77 1.36
CA ARG A 297 -9.98 -22.38 2.01
C ARG A 297 -9.77 -22.58 3.51
N PHE A 298 -8.56 -22.98 3.91
CA PHE A 298 -8.21 -23.17 5.31
C PHE A 298 -8.27 -21.84 6.09
N VAL A 299 -7.67 -20.77 5.57
CA VAL A 299 -7.72 -19.43 6.19
C VAL A 299 -9.15 -18.87 6.21
N HIS A 300 -9.92 -19.06 5.14
CA HIS A 300 -11.35 -18.69 5.14
C HIS A 300 -12.13 -19.48 6.21
N GLY A 301 -11.88 -20.78 6.38
CA GLY A 301 -12.49 -21.58 7.45
C GLY A 301 -12.07 -21.15 8.86
N ILE A 302 -10.86 -20.60 9.05
CA ILE A 302 -10.48 -19.93 10.31
C ILE A 302 -11.32 -18.69 10.52
N THR A 303 -11.45 -17.85 9.49
CA THR A 303 -12.18 -16.57 9.54
C THR A 303 -13.63 -16.74 9.99
N VAL A 304 -14.33 -17.70 9.37
CA VAL A 304 -15.73 -18.00 9.70
C VAL A 304 -15.87 -18.53 11.14
N ARG A 305 -14.99 -19.42 11.57
CA ARG A 305 -15.03 -19.96 12.95
C ARG A 305 -14.66 -18.92 14.01
N SER A 306 -13.90 -17.91 13.63
CA SER A 306 -13.60 -16.76 14.49
C SER A 306 -14.72 -15.70 14.49
N LEU A 307 -15.80 -15.88 13.71
CA LEU A 307 -16.92 -14.93 13.57
C LEU A 307 -16.46 -13.53 13.08
N LEU A 308 -15.33 -13.46 12.38
CA LEU A 308 -14.76 -12.22 11.86
C LEU A 308 -15.10 -11.99 10.38
N ASP A 309 -15.83 -12.90 9.74
CA ASP A 309 -16.26 -12.80 8.34
C ASP A 309 -17.24 -11.64 8.08
N ARG A 310 -17.93 -11.15 9.11
CA ARG A 310 -18.79 -9.95 9.04
C ARG A 310 -18.02 -8.63 9.07
N ASN A 311 -16.75 -8.64 9.47
CA ASN A 311 -15.94 -7.43 9.45
C ASN A 311 -15.60 -7.03 8.01
N VAL A 312 -15.96 -5.81 7.58
CA VAL A 312 -15.79 -5.34 6.19
C VAL A 312 -14.35 -5.46 5.70
N MET A 313 -13.36 -5.21 6.55
CA MET A 313 -11.94 -5.29 6.19
C MET A 313 -11.52 -6.75 5.94
N VAL A 314 -11.95 -7.66 6.81
CA VAL A 314 -11.68 -9.10 6.67
C VAL A 314 -12.42 -9.67 5.45
N GLY A 315 -13.69 -9.33 5.26
CA GLY A 315 -14.47 -9.71 4.09
C GLY A 315 -13.84 -9.23 2.78
N THR A 316 -13.37 -7.98 2.73
CA THR A 316 -12.64 -7.43 1.59
C THR A 316 -11.34 -8.19 1.33
N ALA A 317 -10.58 -8.54 2.37
CA ALA A 317 -9.37 -9.34 2.24
C ALA A 317 -9.66 -10.77 1.74
N LEU A 318 -10.78 -11.38 2.13
CA LEU A 318 -11.21 -12.67 1.58
C LEU A 318 -11.61 -12.57 0.10
N VAL A 319 -12.28 -11.48 -0.31
CA VAL A 319 -12.57 -11.22 -1.73
C VAL A 319 -11.25 -11.14 -2.52
N ASP A 320 -10.28 -10.34 -2.06
CA ASP A 320 -8.95 -10.22 -2.70
C ASP A 320 -8.21 -11.57 -2.76
N LEU A 321 -8.28 -12.36 -1.68
CA LEU A 321 -7.72 -13.71 -1.62
C LEU A 321 -8.28 -14.60 -2.73
N TYR A 322 -9.59 -14.65 -2.91
CA TYR A 322 -10.16 -15.51 -3.96
C TYR A 322 -9.94 -14.97 -5.37
N VAL A 323 -9.91 -13.65 -5.57
CA VAL A 323 -9.49 -13.03 -6.84
C VAL A 323 -8.07 -13.50 -7.19
N LYS A 324 -7.09 -13.25 -6.31
CA LYS A 324 -5.68 -13.59 -6.55
C LYS A 324 -5.36 -15.09 -6.53
N ARG A 325 -6.30 -15.93 -6.12
CA ARG A 325 -6.22 -17.40 -6.21
C ARG A 325 -7.01 -17.97 -7.39
N GLY A 326 -7.46 -17.11 -8.32
CA GLY A 326 -8.08 -17.55 -9.57
C GLY A 326 -9.56 -17.95 -9.44
N ARG A 327 -10.20 -17.76 -8.29
CA ARG A 327 -11.58 -18.17 -8.02
C ARG A 327 -12.54 -16.98 -7.99
N LEU A 328 -12.60 -16.26 -9.11
CA LEU A 328 -13.40 -15.04 -9.28
C LEU A 328 -14.88 -15.23 -8.93
N ARG A 329 -15.49 -16.36 -9.32
CA ARG A 329 -16.89 -16.68 -8.96
C ARG A 329 -17.10 -16.78 -7.45
N THR A 330 -16.13 -17.28 -6.70
CA THR A 330 -16.20 -17.34 -5.24
C THR A 330 -16.01 -15.96 -4.63
N ALA A 331 -15.07 -15.17 -5.15
CA ALA A 331 -14.89 -13.78 -4.75
C ALA A 331 -16.17 -12.95 -4.94
N ARG A 332 -16.82 -13.08 -6.11
CA ARG A 332 -18.12 -12.44 -6.41
C ARG A 332 -19.20 -12.84 -5.41
N ARG A 333 -19.37 -14.13 -5.13
CA ARG A 333 -20.35 -14.60 -4.14
C ARG A 333 -20.08 -14.07 -2.73
N LEU A 334 -18.82 -13.97 -2.32
CA LEU A 334 -18.46 -13.36 -1.04
C LEU A 334 -18.80 -11.88 -1.03
N PHE A 335 -18.42 -11.16 -2.08
CA PHE A 335 -18.77 -9.75 -2.25
C PHE A 335 -20.28 -9.54 -2.15
N ASP A 336 -21.09 -10.32 -2.87
CA ASP A 336 -22.56 -10.16 -2.87
C ASP A 336 -23.17 -10.39 -1.49
N ARG A 337 -22.62 -11.32 -0.71
CA ARG A 337 -23.08 -11.64 0.64
C ARG A 337 -22.68 -10.62 1.71
N MET A 338 -21.72 -9.74 1.45
CA MET A 338 -21.33 -8.70 2.41
C MET A 338 -22.49 -7.70 2.59
N GLU A 339 -22.94 -7.49 3.82
CA GLU A 339 -23.98 -6.50 4.15
C GLU A 339 -23.47 -5.08 3.89
N GLU A 340 -22.29 -4.77 4.42
CA GLU A 340 -21.59 -3.50 4.22
C GLU A 340 -20.42 -3.65 3.24
N LYS A 341 -20.25 -2.66 2.35
CA LYS A 341 -19.17 -2.63 1.36
C LYS A 341 -18.48 -1.28 1.41
N SER A 342 -17.18 -1.29 1.70
CA SER A 342 -16.35 -0.09 1.62
C SER A 342 -15.98 0.22 0.17
N LEU A 343 -15.49 1.43 -0.10
CA LEU A 343 -14.92 1.80 -1.40
C LEU A 343 -13.81 0.81 -1.84
N VAL A 344 -12.99 0.36 -0.89
CA VAL A 344 -11.94 -0.64 -1.12
C VAL A 344 -12.54 -1.98 -1.57
N THR A 345 -13.68 -2.38 -0.98
CA THR A 345 -14.39 -3.62 -1.35
C THR A 345 -14.81 -3.58 -2.83
N TRP A 346 -15.36 -2.45 -3.28
CA TRP A 346 -15.74 -2.25 -4.68
C TRP A 346 -14.53 -2.25 -5.61
N SER A 347 -13.48 -1.46 -5.29
CA SER A 347 -12.28 -1.40 -6.12
C SER A 347 -11.57 -2.76 -6.23
N THR A 348 -11.53 -3.56 -5.16
CA THR A 348 -10.96 -4.92 -5.18
C THR A 348 -11.70 -5.83 -6.15
N MET A 349 -13.03 -5.78 -6.19
CA MET A 349 -13.82 -6.63 -7.08
C MET A 349 -13.79 -6.15 -8.54
N ILE A 350 -13.83 -4.83 -8.77
CA ILE A 350 -13.68 -4.22 -10.12
C ILE A 350 -12.30 -4.59 -10.70
N SER A 351 -11.24 -4.41 -9.90
CA SER A 351 -9.88 -4.81 -10.28
C SER A 351 -9.80 -6.32 -10.54
N GLY A 352 -10.45 -7.13 -9.71
CA GLY A 352 -10.52 -8.58 -9.91
C GLY A 352 -11.16 -9.00 -11.24
N TYR A 353 -12.22 -8.33 -11.68
CA TYR A 353 -12.78 -8.55 -13.02
C TYR A 353 -11.78 -8.17 -14.12
N GLY A 354 -11.14 -7.00 -14.02
CA GLY A 354 -10.11 -6.55 -14.97
C GLY A 354 -8.92 -7.51 -15.06
N MET A 355 -8.40 -7.97 -13.92
CA MET A 355 -7.30 -8.95 -13.84
C MET A 355 -7.63 -10.28 -14.51
N HIS A 356 -8.90 -10.62 -14.67
CA HIS A 356 -9.35 -11.88 -15.26
C HIS A 356 -9.84 -11.74 -16.71
N GLY A 357 -9.73 -10.55 -17.32
CA GLY A 357 -10.17 -10.26 -18.69
C GLY A 357 -11.65 -9.91 -18.83
N PHE A 358 -12.39 -9.81 -17.73
CA PHE A 358 -13.83 -9.54 -17.71
C PHE A 358 -14.11 -8.03 -17.61
N GLY A 359 -13.57 -7.24 -18.55
CA GLY A 359 -13.64 -5.77 -18.49
C GLY A 359 -15.06 -5.20 -18.55
N LYS A 360 -15.99 -5.87 -19.25
CA LYS A 360 -17.41 -5.47 -19.30
C LYS A 360 -18.08 -5.63 -17.93
N ASP A 361 -17.89 -6.79 -17.27
CA ASP A 361 -18.39 -7.00 -15.91
C ASP A 361 -17.80 -6.00 -14.89
N ALA A 362 -16.56 -5.56 -15.11
CA ALA A 362 -15.93 -4.52 -14.30
C ALA A 362 -16.64 -3.17 -14.45
N LEU A 363 -17.00 -2.79 -15.68
CA LEU A 363 -17.76 -1.57 -15.98
C LEU A 363 -19.18 -1.65 -15.43
N ASP A 364 -19.88 -2.77 -15.62
CA ASP A 364 -21.23 -2.96 -15.09
C ASP A 364 -21.24 -2.84 -13.56
N LEU A 365 -20.21 -3.38 -12.89
CA LEU A 365 -20.06 -3.24 -11.45
C LEU A 365 -19.73 -1.80 -11.02
N PHE A 366 -18.91 -1.10 -11.80
CA PHE A 366 -18.59 0.31 -11.58
C PHE A 366 -19.83 1.20 -11.76
N ASP A 367 -20.67 0.92 -12.76
CA ASP A 367 -21.91 1.64 -13.01
C ASP A 367 -22.86 1.52 -11.82
N ARG A 368 -23.10 0.30 -11.35
CA ARG A 368 -23.87 0.05 -10.11
C ARG A 368 -23.27 0.72 -8.87
N MET A 369 -21.95 0.81 -8.80
CA MET A 369 -21.27 1.41 -7.65
C MET A 369 -21.53 2.92 -7.59
N LYS A 370 -21.50 3.62 -8.72
CA LYS A 370 -21.67 5.08 -8.80
C LYS A 370 -23.01 5.54 -8.21
N ASP A 371 -24.04 4.71 -8.33
CA ASP A 371 -25.37 5.00 -7.78
C ASP A 371 -25.40 4.94 -6.23
N LEU A 372 -24.41 4.29 -5.61
CA LEU A 372 -24.37 4.03 -4.18
C LEU A 372 -23.24 4.80 -3.46
N VAL A 373 -22.08 4.93 -4.10
CA VAL A 373 -20.86 5.47 -3.49
C VAL A 373 -20.07 6.27 -4.52
N ARG A 374 -19.60 7.47 -4.12
CA ARG A 374 -18.73 8.30 -4.96
C ARG A 374 -17.36 7.62 -5.18
N PRO A 375 -16.95 7.35 -6.43
CA PRO A 375 -15.64 6.77 -6.73
C PRO A 375 -14.49 7.70 -6.34
N ASP A 376 -13.36 7.12 -5.96
CA ASP A 376 -12.09 7.82 -5.79
C ASP A 376 -11.08 7.44 -6.87
N HIS A 377 -9.87 7.99 -6.74
CA HIS A 377 -8.74 7.68 -7.62
C HIS A 377 -8.42 6.17 -7.73
N ILE A 378 -8.58 5.37 -6.67
CA ILE A 378 -8.25 3.94 -6.70
C ILE A 378 -9.25 3.18 -7.57
N VAL A 379 -10.54 3.51 -7.43
CA VAL A 379 -11.60 2.90 -8.26
C VAL A 379 -11.37 3.20 -9.74
N PHE A 380 -10.96 4.43 -10.08
CA PHE A 380 -10.70 4.80 -11.46
C PHE A 380 -9.47 4.09 -12.06
N VAL A 381 -8.39 3.90 -11.29
CA VAL A 381 -7.29 3.04 -11.72
C VAL A 381 -7.80 1.61 -12.01
N ALA A 382 -8.66 1.06 -11.16
CA ALA A 382 -9.21 -0.28 -11.34
C ALA A 382 -10.06 -0.41 -12.62
N VAL A 383 -10.97 0.54 -12.89
CA VAL A 383 -11.84 0.49 -14.08
C VAL A 383 -11.08 0.78 -15.37
N LEU A 384 -10.11 1.70 -15.35
CA LEU A 384 -9.26 1.99 -16.52
C LEU A 384 -8.33 0.82 -16.85
N SER A 385 -7.77 0.15 -15.83
CA SER A 385 -7.00 -1.09 -16.03
C SER A 385 -7.87 -2.19 -16.62
N ALA A 386 -9.12 -2.33 -16.17
CA ALA A 386 -10.06 -3.28 -16.74
C ALA A 386 -10.39 -2.97 -18.21
N CYS A 387 -10.56 -1.68 -18.57
CA CYS A 387 -10.73 -1.25 -19.96
C CYS A 387 -9.48 -1.58 -20.79
N SER A 388 -8.28 -1.30 -20.27
CA SER A 388 -7.00 -1.64 -20.92
C SER A 388 -6.89 -3.13 -21.23
N HIS A 389 -7.22 -3.99 -20.27
CA HIS A 389 -7.07 -5.45 -20.44
C HIS A 389 -8.15 -6.10 -21.30
N ALA A 390 -9.24 -5.39 -21.58
CA ALA A 390 -10.34 -5.86 -22.43
C ALA A 390 -10.47 -5.09 -23.75
N GLY A 391 -9.57 -4.12 -24.02
CA GLY A 391 -9.58 -3.31 -25.25
C GLY A 391 -10.77 -2.37 -25.41
N LEU A 392 -11.33 -1.89 -24.30
CA LEU A 392 -12.51 -1.03 -24.28
C LEU A 392 -12.10 0.45 -24.38
N ILE A 393 -11.61 0.86 -25.55
CA ILE A 393 -11.02 2.21 -25.77
C ILE A 393 -12.03 3.33 -25.46
N ASP A 394 -13.23 3.25 -26.04
CA ASP A 394 -14.24 4.30 -25.89
C ASP A 394 -14.74 4.42 -24.44
N GLN A 395 -14.88 3.28 -23.75
CA GLN A 395 -15.28 3.24 -22.35
C GLN A 395 -14.15 3.75 -21.46
N GLY A 396 -12.89 3.44 -21.79
CA GLY A 396 -11.71 3.97 -21.11
C GLY A 396 -11.66 5.50 -21.15
N TRP A 397 -11.82 6.11 -22.33
CA TRP A 397 -11.91 7.56 -22.48
C TRP A 397 -13.10 8.17 -21.71
N ARG A 398 -14.28 7.55 -21.80
CA ARG A 398 -15.46 7.99 -21.04
C ARG A 398 -15.19 7.99 -19.54
N CYS A 399 -14.61 6.92 -19.01
CA CYS A 399 -14.25 6.82 -17.60
C CYS A 399 -13.21 7.88 -17.22
N PHE A 400 -12.14 8.03 -18.01
CA PHE A 400 -11.06 8.98 -17.75
C PHE A 400 -11.57 10.43 -17.66
N TYR A 401 -12.39 10.87 -18.61
CA TYR A 401 -12.95 12.23 -18.57
C TYR A 401 -14.00 12.42 -17.47
N SER A 402 -14.79 11.39 -17.16
CA SER A 402 -15.77 11.46 -16.07
C SER A 402 -15.14 11.70 -14.70
N MET A 403 -13.88 11.27 -14.50
CA MET A 403 -13.15 11.43 -13.25
C MET A 403 -13.17 12.87 -12.74
N GLU A 404 -12.72 13.79 -13.58
CA GLU A 404 -12.62 15.21 -13.22
C GLU A 404 -13.97 15.90 -13.39
N ARG A 405 -14.65 15.67 -14.52
CA ARG A 405 -15.91 16.33 -14.88
C ARG A 405 -17.05 16.02 -13.90
N ASP A 406 -17.25 14.76 -13.57
CA ASP A 406 -18.42 14.29 -12.84
C ASP A 406 -18.10 14.03 -11.35
N PHE A 407 -16.85 13.67 -11.04
CA PHE A 407 -16.43 13.27 -9.69
C PHE A 407 -15.35 14.14 -9.05
N GLY A 408 -14.82 15.15 -9.74
CA GLY A 408 -13.76 16.04 -9.20
C GLY A 408 -12.48 15.31 -8.78
N VAL A 409 -12.21 14.13 -9.35
CA VAL A 409 -11.01 13.33 -9.10
C VAL A 409 -9.95 13.76 -10.11
N VAL A 410 -8.93 14.46 -9.63
CA VAL A 410 -7.80 14.91 -10.47
C VAL A 410 -6.99 13.69 -10.94
N PRO A 411 -6.76 13.52 -12.26
CA PRO A 411 -5.94 12.45 -12.79
C PRO A 411 -4.51 12.49 -12.25
N ARG A 412 -4.03 11.32 -11.83
CA ARG A 412 -2.65 11.05 -11.35
C ARG A 412 -1.92 10.15 -12.32
N ALA A 413 -0.60 10.01 -12.17
CA ALA A 413 0.28 9.25 -13.07
C ALA A 413 -0.25 7.83 -13.37
N GLU A 414 -0.84 7.16 -12.37
CA GLU A 414 -1.39 5.81 -12.52
C GLU A 414 -2.56 5.76 -13.53
N HIS A 415 -3.39 6.80 -13.59
CA HIS A 415 -4.51 6.85 -14.55
C HIS A 415 -4.01 7.07 -15.97
N TYR A 416 -3.01 7.94 -16.15
CA TYR A 416 -2.34 8.14 -17.44
C TYR A 416 -1.67 6.84 -17.89
N ALA A 417 -0.99 6.13 -16.99
CA ALA A 417 -0.37 4.84 -17.30
C ALA A 417 -1.38 3.78 -17.77
N CYS A 418 -2.58 3.73 -17.16
CA CYS A 418 -3.67 2.85 -17.62
C CYS A 418 -4.16 3.22 -19.02
N MET A 419 -4.34 4.51 -19.32
CA MET A 419 -4.76 4.98 -20.64
C MET A 419 -3.70 4.73 -21.71
N ILE A 420 -2.43 4.88 -21.38
CA ILE A 420 -1.30 4.59 -22.28
C ILE A 420 -1.17 3.10 -22.53
N ASP A 421 -1.37 2.25 -21.50
CA ASP A 421 -1.45 0.79 -21.69
C ASP A 421 -2.61 0.42 -22.62
N LEU A 422 -3.79 1.05 -22.46
CA LEU A 422 -4.96 0.84 -23.31
C LEU A 422 -4.70 1.24 -24.77
N LEU A 423 -4.24 2.46 -25.03
CA LEU A 423 -3.92 2.94 -26.38
C LEU A 423 -2.77 2.14 -27.02
N GLY A 424 -1.76 1.83 -26.22
CA GLY A 424 -0.60 1.06 -26.65
C GLY A 424 -0.97 -0.34 -27.09
N ARG A 425 -1.80 -1.06 -26.32
CA ARG A 425 -2.32 -2.39 -26.71
C ARG A 425 -3.19 -2.32 -27.95
N ALA A 426 -3.92 -1.23 -28.15
CA ALA A 426 -4.71 -0.98 -29.36
C ALA A 426 -3.86 -0.73 -30.62
N GLY A 427 -2.53 -0.59 -30.49
CA GLY A 427 -1.64 -0.22 -31.59
C GLY A 427 -1.62 1.27 -31.90
N LYS A 428 -2.27 2.10 -31.06
CA LYS A 428 -2.34 3.56 -31.24
C LYS A 428 -1.14 4.26 -30.59
N LEU A 429 0.07 3.86 -30.98
CA LEU A 429 1.31 4.33 -30.34
C LEU A 429 1.52 5.85 -30.48
N THR A 430 1.19 6.42 -31.64
CA THR A 430 1.28 7.87 -31.86
C THR A 430 0.31 8.63 -30.95
N GLU A 431 -0.95 8.20 -30.84
CA GLU A 431 -1.94 8.79 -29.93
C GLU A 431 -1.48 8.68 -28.47
N ALA A 432 -0.88 7.55 -28.09
CA ALA A 432 -0.31 7.37 -26.75
C ALA A 432 0.86 8.33 -26.47
N GLN A 433 1.74 8.56 -27.46
CA GLN A 433 2.84 9.53 -27.32
C GLN A 433 2.31 10.97 -27.21
N GLU A 434 1.40 11.38 -28.09
CA GLU A 434 0.76 12.70 -28.02
C GLU A 434 0.01 12.90 -26.70
N PHE A 435 -0.54 11.84 -26.13
CA PHE A 435 -1.20 11.89 -24.83
C PHE A 435 -0.20 12.12 -23.69
N ILE A 436 0.99 11.51 -23.75
CA ILE A 436 2.09 11.77 -22.81
C ILE A 436 2.54 13.24 -22.87
N GLU A 437 2.70 13.78 -24.08
CA GLU A 437 3.11 15.17 -24.30
C GLU A 437 2.11 16.18 -23.73
N ARG A 438 0.82 15.82 -23.67
CA ARG A 438 -0.25 16.63 -23.10
C ARG A 438 -0.44 16.47 -21.58
N MET A 439 0.32 15.60 -20.93
CA MET A 439 0.18 15.38 -19.48
C MET A 439 0.51 16.66 -18.69
N PRO A 440 -0.34 17.06 -17.73
CA PRO A 440 -0.08 18.22 -16.86
C PRO A 440 0.96 17.91 -15.76
N ILE A 441 1.42 16.66 -15.68
CA ILE A 441 2.37 16.15 -14.69
C ILE A 441 3.51 15.41 -15.40
N PRO A 442 4.73 15.40 -14.83
CA PRO A 442 5.84 14.66 -15.41
C PRO A 442 5.51 13.16 -15.48
N PRO A 443 5.73 12.50 -16.63
CA PRO A 443 5.53 11.06 -16.76
C PRO A 443 6.49 10.28 -15.86
N ASP A 444 6.01 9.24 -15.20
CA ASP A 444 6.81 8.39 -14.31
C ASP A 444 7.22 7.07 -14.99
N SER A 445 7.87 6.19 -14.22
CA SER A 445 8.29 4.88 -14.73
C SER A 445 7.12 3.99 -15.17
N SER A 446 5.91 4.19 -14.64
CA SER A 446 4.75 3.37 -15.00
C SER A 446 4.24 3.74 -16.39
N VAL A 447 4.17 5.04 -16.68
CA VAL A 447 3.79 5.59 -17.99
C VAL A 447 4.73 5.10 -19.09
N TRP A 448 6.04 5.31 -18.94
CA TRP A 448 7.01 4.87 -19.94
C TRP A 448 7.09 3.35 -20.04
N GLY A 449 6.89 2.64 -18.92
CA GLY A 449 6.82 1.18 -18.88
C GLY A 449 5.67 0.63 -19.73
N SER A 450 4.48 1.24 -19.63
CA SER A 450 3.32 0.89 -20.46
C SER A 450 3.60 1.11 -21.94
N LEU A 451 4.18 2.26 -22.31
CA LEU A 451 4.49 2.57 -23.71
C LEU A 451 5.53 1.61 -24.32
N LEU A 452 6.62 1.34 -23.59
CA LEU A 452 7.61 0.36 -24.04
C LEU A 452 7.02 -1.06 -24.11
N GLY A 453 6.11 -1.40 -23.17
CA GLY A 453 5.35 -2.64 -23.17
C GLY A 453 4.50 -2.84 -24.43
N ALA A 454 3.88 -1.76 -24.90
CA ALA A 454 3.10 -1.75 -26.13
C ALA A 454 3.94 -1.97 -27.38
N CYS A 455 5.17 -1.42 -27.42
CA CYS A 455 6.10 -1.58 -28.54
C CYS A 455 6.53 -3.05 -28.75
N ARG A 456 6.33 -3.93 -27.76
CA ARG A 456 6.52 -5.38 -27.92
C ARG A 456 5.45 -6.03 -28.79
N ILE A 457 4.22 -5.51 -28.73
CA ILE A 457 3.07 -6.02 -29.47
C ILE A 457 3.03 -5.37 -30.85
N HIS A 458 3.30 -4.06 -30.90
CA HIS A 458 3.32 -3.24 -32.10
C HIS A 458 4.72 -2.62 -32.24
N PRO A 459 5.69 -3.29 -32.89
CA PRO A 459 7.07 -2.81 -32.98
C PRO A 459 7.18 -1.44 -33.66
N ASP A 460 7.58 -0.43 -32.89
CA ASP A 460 7.99 0.89 -33.38
C ASP A 460 9.32 1.27 -32.74
N GLU A 461 10.34 1.45 -33.57
CA GLU A 461 11.70 1.75 -33.11
C GLU A 461 11.78 3.07 -32.35
N LYS A 462 11.20 4.14 -32.90
CA LYS A 462 11.37 5.49 -32.38
C LYS A 462 10.69 5.62 -31.02
N VAL A 463 9.48 5.10 -30.92
CA VAL A 463 8.70 5.10 -29.68
C VAL A 463 9.37 4.23 -28.61
N ALA A 464 9.86 3.04 -28.99
CA ALA A 464 10.55 2.14 -28.06
C ALA A 464 11.86 2.73 -27.52
N GLU A 465 12.69 3.34 -28.38
CA GLU A 465 13.93 4.00 -27.97
C GLU A 465 13.66 5.17 -27.02
N PHE A 466 12.67 5.99 -27.34
CA PHE A 466 12.27 7.14 -26.54
C PHE A 466 11.78 6.72 -25.14
N ALA A 467 10.90 5.72 -25.08
CA ALA A 467 10.40 5.18 -23.81
C ALA A 467 11.52 4.53 -22.98
N ALA A 468 12.39 3.73 -23.60
CA ALA A 468 13.46 3.04 -22.91
C ALA A 468 14.53 4.00 -22.37
N ARG A 469 14.89 5.05 -23.13
CA ARG A 469 15.82 6.08 -22.68
C ARG A 469 15.30 6.77 -21.43
N SER A 470 14.05 7.22 -21.46
CA SER A 470 13.39 7.86 -20.31
C SER A 470 13.38 6.95 -19.09
N LEU A 471 13.12 5.65 -19.27
CA LEU A 471 13.17 4.69 -18.18
C LEU A 471 14.59 4.43 -17.63
N PHE A 472 15.61 4.42 -18.47
CA PHE A 472 17.00 4.20 -18.01
C PHE A 472 17.56 5.40 -17.25
N GLU A 473 17.08 6.60 -17.54
CA GLU A 473 17.38 7.81 -16.77
C GLU A 473 16.71 7.78 -15.39
N MET A 474 15.55 7.14 -15.25
CA MET A 474 14.82 6.99 -13.98
C MET A 474 15.31 5.82 -13.11
N ASP A 475 15.46 4.64 -13.70
CA ASP A 475 15.89 3.43 -13.00
C ASP A 475 16.62 2.49 -13.98
N SER A 476 17.92 2.32 -13.74
CA SER A 476 18.81 1.54 -14.60
C SER A 476 18.92 0.06 -14.22
N GLU A 477 18.31 -0.39 -13.12
CA GLU A 477 18.51 -1.73 -12.58
C GLU A 477 17.47 -2.75 -13.07
N ASN A 478 16.35 -2.28 -13.61
CA ASN A 478 15.27 -3.15 -14.07
C ASN A 478 15.65 -3.93 -15.35
N SER A 479 15.95 -5.23 -15.20
CA SER A 479 16.32 -6.14 -16.30
C SER A 479 15.24 -6.29 -17.37
N GLY A 480 13.96 -6.17 -16.99
CA GLY A 480 12.84 -6.31 -17.91
C GLY A 480 12.85 -5.28 -19.03
N ARG A 481 13.30 -4.05 -18.75
CA ARG A 481 13.33 -2.95 -19.73
C ARG A 481 14.37 -3.16 -20.83
N TYR A 482 15.56 -3.65 -20.45
CA TYR A 482 16.60 -4.01 -21.43
C TYR A 482 16.16 -5.16 -22.33
N ILE A 483 15.56 -6.19 -21.72
CA ILE A 483 15.06 -7.36 -22.46
C ILE A 483 13.97 -6.92 -23.44
N LEU A 484 13.07 -6.05 -23.01
CA LEU A 484 11.97 -5.53 -23.82
C LEU A 484 12.48 -4.75 -25.03
N LEU A 485 13.37 -3.77 -24.84
CA LEU A 485 13.97 -3.01 -25.94
C LEU A 485 14.79 -3.91 -26.88
N SER A 486 15.58 -4.84 -26.31
CA SER A 486 16.31 -5.82 -27.10
C SER A 486 15.37 -6.62 -27.99
N ASN A 487 14.25 -7.11 -27.46
CA ASN A 487 13.28 -7.89 -28.22
C ASN A 487 12.60 -7.05 -29.31
N VAL A 488 12.29 -5.77 -29.06
CA VAL A 488 11.75 -4.86 -30.08
C VAL A 488 12.72 -4.72 -31.24
N TYR A 489 14.00 -4.41 -30.99
CA TYR A 489 15.01 -4.37 -32.05
C TYR A 489 15.10 -5.69 -32.81
N THR A 490 15.07 -6.81 -32.10
CA THR A 490 15.14 -8.12 -32.74
C THR A 490 13.93 -8.39 -33.64
N SER A 491 12.72 -8.01 -33.23
CA SER A 491 11.51 -8.11 -34.05
C SER A 491 11.55 -7.23 -35.32
N LEU A 492 12.34 -6.16 -35.29
CA LEU A 492 12.60 -5.28 -36.43
C LEU A 492 13.81 -5.73 -37.29
N GLY A 493 14.40 -6.88 -37.00
CA GLY A 493 15.60 -7.40 -37.70
C GLY A 493 16.92 -6.72 -37.32
N LYS A 494 16.92 -5.84 -36.32
CA LYS A 494 18.07 -5.04 -35.87
C LYS A 494 18.92 -5.76 -34.83
N ILE A 495 19.62 -6.81 -35.26
CA ILE A 495 20.36 -7.72 -34.37
C ILE A 495 21.55 -7.02 -33.67
N LYS A 496 22.23 -6.08 -34.35
CA LYS A 496 23.40 -5.37 -33.79
C LYS A 496 22.99 -4.50 -32.60
N GLU A 497 21.88 -3.81 -32.73
CA GLU A 497 21.26 -2.93 -31.74
C GLU A 497 20.77 -3.75 -30.54
N ALA A 498 20.08 -4.88 -30.79
CA ALA A 498 19.69 -5.82 -29.74
C ALA A 498 20.89 -6.32 -28.91
N ASN A 499 22.00 -6.71 -29.58
CA ASN A 499 23.22 -7.15 -28.92
C ASN A 499 23.91 -6.02 -28.13
N ARG A 500 23.82 -4.77 -28.60
CA ARG A 500 24.30 -3.59 -27.86
C ARG A 500 23.54 -3.41 -26.56
N ILE A 501 22.21 -3.56 -26.55
CA ILE A 501 21.38 -3.47 -25.34
C ILE A 501 21.69 -4.60 -24.36
N ARG A 502 21.84 -5.84 -24.83
CA ARG A 502 22.24 -6.98 -23.97
C ARG A 502 23.62 -6.77 -23.34
N SER A 503 24.57 -6.23 -24.10
CA SER A 503 25.90 -5.87 -23.61
C SER A 503 25.85 -4.76 -22.56
N LEU A 504 24.99 -3.75 -22.76
CA LEU A 504 24.76 -2.68 -21.79
C LEU A 504 24.21 -3.23 -20.46
N MET A 505 23.23 -4.13 -20.53
CA MET A 505 22.65 -4.81 -19.35
C MET A 505 23.74 -5.56 -18.56
N LYS A 506 24.61 -6.31 -19.25
CA LYS A 506 25.72 -7.04 -18.61
C LYS A 506 26.75 -6.09 -17.97
N ARG A 507 27.12 -4.99 -18.64
CA ARG A 507 28.05 -3.99 -18.10
C ARG A 507 27.52 -3.32 -16.82
N ARG A 508 26.20 -3.14 -16.71
CA ARG A 508 25.54 -2.60 -15.52
C ARG A 508 25.30 -3.66 -14.43
N GLY A 509 25.76 -4.90 -14.60
CA GLY A 509 25.58 -5.97 -13.61
C GLY A 509 24.14 -6.50 -13.49
N VAL A 510 23.25 -6.11 -14.40
CA VAL A 510 21.83 -6.45 -14.33
C VAL A 510 21.61 -7.89 -14.79
N LYS A 511 21.06 -8.73 -13.92
CA LYS A 511 20.82 -10.16 -14.19
C LYS A 511 19.42 -10.41 -14.75
N LYS A 512 19.33 -11.33 -15.72
CA LYS A 512 18.06 -11.79 -16.29
C LYS A 512 17.33 -12.72 -15.30
N THR A 513 16.05 -12.47 -15.09
CA THR A 513 15.16 -13.38 -14.34
C THR A 513 14.78 -14.57 -15.22
N ALA A 514 14.98 -15.80 -14.73
CA ALA A 514 14.57 -17.01 -15.43
C ALA A 514 13.04 -17.20 -15.37
N GLY A 515 12.42 -17.55 -16.49
CA GLY A 515 11.00 -17.85 -16.57
C GLY A 515 10.71 -19.30 -16.19
N TYR A 516 9.78 -19.55 -15.28
CA TYR A 516 9.35 -20.87 -14.87
C TYR A 516 7.83 -20.90 -14.67
N SER A 517 7.24 -22.09 -14.84
CA SER A 517 5.81 -22.32 -14.59
C SER A 517 5.62 -23.29 -13.42
N VAL A 518 4.58 -23.08 -12.63
CA VAL A 518 4.23 -23.92 -11.48
C VAL A 518 2.81 -24.44 -11.65
N ILE A 519 2.61 -25.71 -11.35
CA ILE A 519 1.30 -26.37 -11.29
C ILE A 519 1.17 -27.11 -9.95
N GLU A 520 -0.03 -27.12 -9.38
CA GLU A 520 -0.36 -27.87 -8.19
C GLU A 520 -1.17 -29.11 -8.56
N VAL A 521 -0.69 -30.30 -8.18
CA VAL A 521 -1.37 -31.58 -8.39
C VAL A 521 -1.37 -32.35 -7.07
N LYS A 522 -2.55 -32.79 -6.62
CA LYS A 522 -2.73 -33.56 -5.37
C LYS A 522 -2.02 -32.91 -4.16
N ASN A 523 -2.18 -31.59 -3.98
CA ASN A 523 -1.54 -30.77 -2.94
C ASN A 523 0.00 -30.72 -2.97
N LYS A 524 0.62 -31.12 -4.09
CA LYS A 524 2.07 -30.96 -4.32
C LYS A 524 2.29 -30.01 -5.48
N THR A 525 3.22 -29.08 -5.30
CA THR A 525 3.62 -28.12 -6.34
C THR A 525 4.76 -28.69 -7.18
N TYR A 526 4.64 -28.57 -8.50
CA TYR A 526 5.63 -28.98 -9.48
C TYR A 526 6.07 -27.75 -10.26
N LYS A 527 7.38 -27.54 -10.32
CA LYS A 527 8.01 -26.40 -11.01
C LYS A 527 8.64 -26.90 -12.31
N PHE A 528 8.43 -26.16 -13.38
CA PHE A 528 8.94 -26.43 -14.71
C PHE A 528 9.81 -25.28 -15.16
N LEU A 529 11.07 -25.59 -15.48
CA LEU A 529 12.03 -24.71 -16.12
C LEU A 529 12.48 -25.37 -17.43
N VAL A 530 12.69 -24.59 -18.48
CA VAL A 530 13.15 -25.11 -19.77
C VAL A 530 14.52 -25.78 -19.59
N GLY A 531 14.66 -27.03 -20.04
CA GLY A 531 15.88 -27.82 -19.91
C GLY A 531 16.12 -28.45 -18.53
N ASP A 532 15.16 -28.33 -17.61
CA ASP A 532 15.22 -28.98 -16.30
C ASP A 532 14.74 -30.43 -16.37
N GLU A 533 15.65 -31.38 -16.12
CA GLU A 533 15.39 -32.81 -16.11
C GLU A 533 15.29 -33.41 -14.70
N THR A 534 15.23 -32.56 -13.65
CA THR A 534 15.13 -33.03 -12.26
C THR A 534 13.85 -33.81 -11.96
N ASN A 535 12.82 -33.69 -12.80
CA ASN A 535 11.61 -34.50 -12.70
C ASN A 535 11.88 -35.91 -13.27
N PRO A 536 11.72 -36.99 -12.47
CA PRO A 536 11.94 -38.35 -12.95
C PRO A 536 11.09 -38.76 -14.17
N ASN A 537 9.97 -38.06 -14.40
CA ASN A 537 9.08 -38.30 -15.54
C ASN A 537 9.32 -37.31 -16.70
N SER A 538 10.44 -36.57 -16.71
CA SER A 538 10.77 -35.57 -17.75
C SER A 538 10.62 -36.15 -19.16
N GLY A 539 11.25 -37.30 -19.44
CA GLY A 539 11.17 -37.94 -20.76
C GLY A 539 9.74 -38.28 -21.20
N LEU A 540 8.88 -38.72 -20.27
CA LEU A 540 7.48 -38.97 -20.56
C LEU A 540 6.72 -37.67 -20.88
N ILE A 541 6.98 -36.60 -20.12
CA ILE A 541 6.35 -35.28 -20.32
C ILE A 541 6.73 -34.71 -21.69
N TYR A 542 8.00 -34.78 -22.08
CA TYR A 542 8.45 -34.32 -23.40
C TYR A 542 7.80 -35.13 -24.53
N ARG A 543 7.67 -36.45 -24.39
CA ARG A 543 7.01 -37.30 -25.38
C ARG A 543 5.51 -36.98 -25.52
N GLU A 544 4.81 -36.78 -24.41
CA GLU A 544 3.38 -36.41 -24.46
C GLU A 544 3.18 -34.96 -24.95
N LEU A 545 4.15 -34.07 -24.69
CA LEU A 545 4.19 -32.73 -25.27
C LEU A 545 4.29 -32.79 -26.79
N GLU A 546 5.19 -33.60 -27.35
CA GLU A 546 5.34 -33.74 -28.81
C GLU A 546 4.02 -34.16 -29.48
N LYS A 547 3.37 -35.20 -28.95
CA LYS A 547 2.03 -35.62 -29.41
C LYS A 547 0.98 -34.52 -29.31
N LEU A 548 0.99 -33.76 -28.21
CA LEU A 548 0.05 -32.65 -28.03
C LEU A 548 0.32 -31.53 -29.05
N MET A 549 1.59 -31.21 -29.32
CA MET A 549 1.97 -30.20 -30.30
C MET A 549 1.53 -30.60 -31.72
N ASP A 550 1.65 -31.87 -32.10
CA ASP A 550 1.17 -32.36 -33.39
C ASP A 550 -0.36 -32.26 -33.50
N ARG A 551 -1.09 -32.68 -32.46
CA ARG A 551 -2.56 -32.56 -32.43
C ARG A 551 -3.06 -31.11 -32.56
N ILE A 552 -2.39 -30.14 -31.94
CA ILE A 552 -2.80 -28.74 -32.08
C ILE A 552 -2.40 -28.15 -33.45
N ARG A 553 -1.29 -28.61 -34.06
CA ARG A 553 -0.92 -28.24 -35.44
C ARG A 553 -1.95 -28.74 -36.44
N GLU A 554 -2.43 -29.97 -36.28
CA GLU A 554 -3.54 -30.52 -37.08
C GLU A 554 -4.83 -29.68 -36.94
N ALA A 555 -5.04 -29.08 -35.77
CA ALA A 555 -6.13 -28.14 -35.52
C ALA A 555 -5.87 -26.71 -36.02
N GLY A 556 -4.71 -26.44 -36.63
CA GLY A 556 -4.36 -25.14 -37.25
C GLY A 556 -3.44 -24.24 -36.43
N TYR A 557 -2.85 -24.72 -35.33
CA TYR A 557 -1.83 -23.96 -34.60
C TYR A 557 -0.54 -23.83 -35.42
N VAL A 558 -0.09 -22.60 -35.62
CA VAL A 558 1.22 -22.26 -36.21
C VAL A 558 2.11 -21.59 -35.16
N PRO A 559 3.32 -22.12 -34.90
CA PRO A 559 4.26 -21.50 -33.98
C PRO A 559 4.69 -20.10 -34.46
N ASN A 560 4.72 -19.13 -33.54
CA ASN A 560 5.20 -17.79 -33.88
C ASN A 560 6.67 -17.62 -33.47
N THR A 561 7.59 -17.75 -34.45
CA THR A 561 9.04 -17.70 -34.24
C THR A 561 9.58 -16.34 -33.79
N ASN A 562 8.80 -15.26 -33.88
CA ASN A 562 9.15 -13.95 -33.32
C ASN A 562 9.26 -13.97 -31.78
N PHE A 563 8.74 -15.00 -31.11
CA PHE A 563 8.87 -15.17 -29.67
C PHE A 563 10.04 -16.09 -29.26
N ALA A 564 10.76 -16.65 -30.23
CA ALA A 564 11.93 -17.49 -29.98
C ALA A 564 13.20 -16.64 -29.80
N LEU A 565 14.28 -17.25 -29.30
CA LEU A 565 15.59 -16.60 -29.35
C LEU A 565 16.04 -16.48 -30.82
N HIS A 566 16.17 -15.26 -31.32
CA HIS A 566 16.47 -15.04 -32.74
C HIS A 566 17.90 -15.43 -33.17
N ASP A 567 18.79 -15.75 -32.23
CA ASP A 567 20.16 -16.23 -32.50
C ASP A 567 20.20 -17.73 -32.88
N LEU A 568 19.03 -18.37 -33.06
CA LEU A 568 18.86 -19.79 -33.43
C LEU A 568 18.41 -19.91 -34.89
N GLU A 569 18.71 -21.03 -35.55
CA GLU A 569 18.13 -21.39 -36.85
C GLU A 569 16.59 -21.56 -36.74
N GLU A 570 15.82 -21.31 -37.79
CA GLU A 570 14.34 -21.31 -37.74
C GLU A 570 13.74 -22.63 -37.20
N GLU A 571 14.26 -23.80 -37.62
CA GLU A 571 13.84 -25.10 -37.07
C GLU A 571 14.15 -25.22 -35.57
N THR A 572 15.25 -24.61 -35.13
CA THR A 572 15.67 -24.57 -33.72
C THR A 572 14.84 -23.56 -32.92
N LYS A 573 14.37 -22.47 -33.55
CA LYS A 573 13.42 -21.52 -32.97
C LYS A 573 12.09 -22.19 -32.67
N GLU A 574 11.52 -22.93 -33.63
CA GLU A 574 10.27 -23.67 -33.41
C GLU A 574 10.41 -24.69 -32.28
N ARG A 575 11.48 -25.50 -32.29
CA ARG A 575 11.75 -26.47 -31.22
C ARG A 575 11.90 -25.80 -29.85
N SER A 576 12.54 -24.63 -29.79
CA SER A 576 12.71 -23.88 -28.53
C SER A 576 11.37 -23.39 -27.95
N LEU A 577 10.40 -23.07 -28.81
CA LEU A 577 9.06 -22.65 -28.38
C LEU A 577 8.22 -23.80 -27.83
N TYR A 578 8.52 -25.04 -28.22
CA TYR A 578 7.72 -26.22 -27.81
C TYR A 578 7.97 -26.53 -26.36
N VAL A 579 9.23 -26.41 -25.94
CA VAL A 579 9.69 -26.75 -24.61
C VAL A 579 9.48 -25.64 -23.58
N HIS A 580 8.70 -24.60 -23.91
CA HIS A 580 8.35 -23.56 -22.94
C HIS A 580 7.68 -24.15 -21.69
N SER A 581 8.06 -23.62 -20.52
CA SER A 581 7.63 -24.13 -19.21
C SER A 581 6.11 -24.24 -19.04
N GLU A 582 5.36 -23.37 -19.71
CA GLU A 582 3.90 -23.31 -19.70
C GLU A 582 3.33 -24.59 -20.33
N LYS A 583 3.83 -24.97 -21.51
CA LYS A 583 3.37 -26.15 -22.25
C LYS A 583 3.71 -27.44 -21.47
N LEU A 584 4.91 -27.51 -20.88
CA LEU A 584 5.30 -28.61 -19.99
C LEU A 584 4.36 -28.75 -18.79
N ALA A 585 4.01 -27.63 -18.15
CA ALA A 585 3.08 -27.62 -17.01
C ALA A 585 1.65 -28.04 -17.43
N ILE A 586 1.18 -27.64 -18.63
CA ILE A 586 -0.12 -28.06 -19.17
C ILE A 586 -0.13 -29.57 -19.38
N VAL A 587 0.89 -30.12 -20.06
CA VAL A 587 1.01 -31.57 -20.32
C VAL A 587 1.03 -32.35 -19.01
N PHE A 588 1.79 -31.89 -18.03
CA PHE A 588 1.77 -32.49 -16.69
C PHE A 588 0.37 -32.45 -16.07
N GLY A 589 -0.35 -31.34 -16.19
CA GLY A 589 -1.75 -31.23 -15.75
C GLY A 589 -2.69 -32.21 -16.47
N LEU A 590 -2.52 -32.39 -17.78
CA LEU A 590 -3.31 -33.35 -18.58
C LEU A 590 -3.08 -34.80 -18.13
N MET A 591 -1.85 -35.14 -17.77
CA MET A 591 -1.47 -36.50 -17.37
C MET A 591 -1.95 -36.87 -15.97
N TYR A 592 -1.90 -35.94 -15.02
CA TYR A 592 -2.05 -36.26 -13.60
C TYR A 592 -3.31 -35.70 -12.92
N LEU A 593 -4.07 -34.84 -13.59
CA LEU A 593 -5.39 -34.38 -13.13
C LEU A 593 -6.51 -35.14 -13.84
N GLY A 594 -7.65 -35.30 -13.17
CA GLY A 594 -8.83 -35.95 -13.77
C GLY A 594 -9.37 -35.18 -14.98
N PRO A 595 -10.14 -35.84 -15.87
CA PRO A 595 -10.63 -35.26 -17.13
C PRO A 595 -11.45 -33.98 -16.92
N ASP A 596 -12.27 -33.91 -15.87
CA ASP A 596 -13.12 -32.74 -15.57
C ASP A 596 -12.42 -31.68 -14.71
N SER A 597 -11.14 -31.89 -14.36
CA SER A 597 -10.40 -30.96 -13.51
C SER A 597 -9.81 -29.81 -14.31
N GLU A 598 -10.08 -28.58 -13.88
CA GLU A 598 -9.42 -27.36 -14.38
C GLU A 598 -7.91 -27.43 -14.13
N ILE A 599 -7.11 -27.18 -15.18
CA ILE A 599 -5.65 -27.10 -15.09
C ILE A 599 -5.27 -25.69 -14.67
N ARG A 600 -4.50 -25.53 -13.58
CA ARG A 600 -4.08 -24.22 -13.08
C ARG A 600 -2.59 -24.05 -13.08
N ILE A 601 -2.11 -23.03 -13.77
CA ILE A 601 -0.70 -22.76 -13.96
C ILE A 601 -0.38 -21.35 -13.51
N HIS A 602 0.73 -21.19 -12.80
CA HIS A 602 1.29 -19.89 -12.47
C HIS A 602 2.63 -19.71 -13.18
N LYS A 603 2.76 -18.63 -13.96
CA LYS A 603 3.99 -18.17 -14.59
C LYS A 603 4.52 -16.97 -13.81
N ASN A 604 5.80 -16.99 -13.47
CA ASN A 604 6.45 -15.88 -12.76
C ASN A 604 6.70 -14.63 -13.62
N LEU A 605 6.62 -14.77 -14.96
CA LEU A 605 6.76 -13.71 -15.95
C LEU A 605 5.47 -13.58 -16.78
N ARG A 606 5.40 -12.59 -17.66
CA ARG A 606 4.33 -12.54 -18.66
C ARG A 606 4.41 -13.73 -19.61
N VAL A 607 3.31 -14.46 -19.78
CA VAL A 607 3.18 -15.56 -20.75
C VAL A 607 3.40 -14.98 -22.16
N CYS A 608 4.22 -15.62 -23.01
CA CYS A 608 4.47 -15.15 -24.37
C CYS A 608 3.27 -15.39 -25.31
N GLY A 609 3.25 -14.70 -26.46
CA GLY A 609 2.12 -14.75 -27.40
C GLY A 609 1.93 -16.13 -28.00
N ASP A 610 3.04 -16.82 -28.32
CA ASP A 610 3.00 -18.21 -28.80
C ASP A 610 2.39 -19.18 -27.78
N CYS A 611 2.83 -19.14 -26.51
CA CYS A 611 2.25 -19.98 -25.45
C CYS A 611 0.78 -19.66 -25.19
N HIS A 612 0.40 -18.39 -25.24
CA HIS A 612 -1.00 -17.98 -25.13
C HIS A 612 -1.83 -18.59 -26.27
N ASN A 613 -1.36 -18.49 -27.52
CA ASN A 613 -2.04 -19.07 -28.67
C ASN A 613 -2.12 -20.59 -28.61
N ALA A 614 -1.00 -21.26 -28.31
CA ALA A 614 -0.95 -22.71 -28.13
C ALA A 614 -1.94 -23.18 -27.06
N THR A 615 -2.06 -22.46 -25.94
CA THR A 615 -3.00 -22.82 -24.86
C THR A 615 -4.46 -22.76 -25.32
N LYS A 616 -4.82 -21.83 -26.22
CA LYS A 616 -6.15 -21.81 -26.85
C LYS A 616 -6.43 -23.12 -27.59
N PHE A 617 -5.57 -23.50 -28.52
CA PHE A 617 -5.71 -24.75 -29.27
C PHE A 617 -5.67 -25.99 -28.37
N ILE A 618 -4.83 -25.99 -27.33
CA ILE A 618 -4.82 -27.09 -26.36
C ILE A 618 -6.18 -27.20 -25.66
N SER A 619 -6.78 -26.08 -25.22
CA SER A 619 -8.11 -26.09 -24.59
C SER A 619 -9.22 -26.60 -25.52
N GLU A 620 -9.10 -26.32 -26.82
CA GLU A 620 -10.03 -26.79 -27.85
C GLU A 620 -9.89 -28.30 -28.09
N VAL A 621 -8.68 -28.74 -28.42
CA VAL A 621 -8.39 -30.13 -28.82
C VAL A 621 -8.49 -31.11 -27.64
N THR A 622 -8.31 -30.63 -26.40
CA THR A 622 -8.44 -31.48 -25.20
C THR A 622 -9.79 -31.32 -24.50
N GLY A 623 -10.58 -30.29 -24.83
CA GLY A 623 -11.81 -29.94 -24.11
C GLY A 623 -11.60 -29.48 -22.66
N ARG A 624 -10.35 -29.18 -22.26
CA ARG A 624 -10.01 -28.83 -20.87
C ARG A 624 -10.14 -27.34 -20.61
N GLU A 625 -10.66 -26.99 -19.44
CA GLU A 625 -10.52 -25.64 -18.89
C GLU A 625 -9.11 -25.44 -18.34
N ILE A 626 -8.42 -24.40 -18.81
CA ILE A 626 -7.05 -24.09 -18.41
C ILE A 626 -7.00 -22.65 -17.90
N LEU A 627 -6.56 -22.47 -16.67
CA LEU A 627 -6.34 -21.17 -16.04
C LEU A 627 -4.85 -20.90 -15.94
N VAL A 628 -4.36 -19.89 -16.66
CA VAL A 628 -2.96 -19.46 -16.59
C VAL A 628 -2.88 -18.08 -15.93
N ARG A 629 -2.19 -18.00 -14.80
CA ARG A 629 -1.85 -16.74 -14.12
C ARG A 629 -0.45 -16.32 -14.53
N ASP A 630 -0.32 -15.19 -15.20
CA ASP A 630 0.97 -14.53 -15.45
C ASP A 630 1.31 -13.52 -14.33
N SER A 631 2.37 -12.72 -14.50
CA SER A 631 2.80 -11.74 -13.49
C SER A 631 1.74 -10.67 -13.14
N HIS A 632 0.75 -10.43 -14.01
CA HIS A 632 -0.24 -9.36 -13.83
C HIS A 632 -1.70 -9.79 -13.94
N ARG A 633 -2.01 -10.92 -14.60
CA ARG A 633 -3.39 -11.29 -14.94
C ARG A 633 -3.63 -12.80 -15.02
N PHE A 634 -4.91 -13.15 -15.10
CA PHE A 634 -5.42 -14.48 -15.33
C PHE A 634 -6.00 -14.61 -16.74
N HIS A 635 -5.66 -15.71 -17.38
CA HIS A 635 -6.18 -16.12 -18.67
C HIS A 635 -7.01 -17.37 -18.48
N HIS A 636 -8.31 -17.27 -18.76
CA HIS A 636 -9.23 -18.42 -18.71
C HIS A 636 -9.38 -18.95 -20.12
N PHE A 637 -8.79 -20.10 -20.40
CA PHE A 637 -8.88 -20.78 -21.68
C PHE A 637 -9.95 -21.86 -21.63
N SER A 638 -10.89 -21.80 -22.58
CA SER A 638 -11.96 -22.79 -22.73
C SER A 638 -12.46 -22.79 -24.17
N GLY A 639 -12.52 -23.97 -24.78
CA GLY A 639 -13.04 -24.16 -26.14
C GLY A 639 -12.39 -23.25 -27.18
N GLY A 640 -11.05 -23.16 -27.18
CA GLY A 640 -10.31 -22.38 -28.18
C GLY A 640 -10.28 -20.87 -27.93
N ARG A 641 -10.91 -20.38 -26.87
CA ARG A 641 -11.00 -18.95 -26.55
C ARG A 641 -10.33 -18.63 -25.23
N CYS A 642 -9.87 -17.38 -25.10
CA CYS A 642 -9.34 -16.82 -23.85
C CYS A 642 -10.24 -15.68 -23.36
N SER A 643 -10.38 -15.53 -22.03
CA SER A 643 -11.13 -14.42 -21.42
C SER A 643 -10.60 -13.03 -21.76
N CYS A 644 -9.36 -12.89 -22.22
CA CYS A 644 -8.81 -11.60 -22.65
C CYS A 644 -9.25 -11.17 -24.06
N GLY A 645 -9.97 -12.01 -24.81
CA GLY A 645 -10.44 -11.69 -26.17
C GLY A 645 -9.31 -11.42 -27.17
N ASP A 646 -8.14 -12.03 -26.97
CA ASP A 646 -6.90 -11.79 -27.72
C ASP A 646 -6.34 -10.36 -27.62
N TYR A 647 -6.89 -9.56 -26.70
CA TYR A 647 -6.33 -8.27 -26.29
C TYR A 647 -5.20 -8.47 -25.27
N TRP A 648 -4.19 -9.25 -25.70
CA TRP A 648 -3.12 -9.77 -24.87
C TRP A 648 -1.96 -8.80 -24.71
#